data_AF-R5LZN8-F1
#
_entry.id   AF-R5LZN8-F1
#
_cell.length_a   1.000
_cell.length_b   1.000
_cell.length_c   1.000
_cell.angle_alpha   90.00
_cell.angle_beta   90.00
_cell.angle_gamma   90.00
#
_symmetry.space_group_name_H-M   'P 1'
#
loop_
_entity.id
_entity.type
_entity.pdbx_description
1 polymer ?
#
loop_
_entity_poly.entity_id
_entity_poly.type
_entity_poly.pdbx_seq_one_letter_code
_entity_poly.pdbx_strand_id
1 'polypeptide(L)'
;MKLKTYFIILFLMMTGCVAEVNAAGIFSPDTLTFRFFLYGQTRSFRIKASAYADSVCLRWAMQRHGITFGGAYYMGRESVERGSSLCFMQPALNRTINVPASQTAFMISREALRSLRSTGRMTYGNTLYELTDSISCGLGIGSLHVKDRVEGCEMWIIDNDRLPLIWKMSNNPLGIDWCVENAAEAFCRTDTNLKIAFIADPHVQTVDSHPELVRSLASELKSTRLFNENIFAFRAALDDAVRRGIKLVVLPGDLTDNGQTVNVRTVRDILDSYASRYGMKFFVTTGNHDPSRPYGEDCVDGNFLAADGSCMAIASSADVAAGSGVKAVKVDTLLHCCGYDEIMAQYAAYGFSPDKSYLYWATPFSDYDYDGYTFGKAVAESAAAKRRYVLCDTLKAQDASYVVEPVKGVWLLAIDGGVYLPVANRDGKTAYSGTSTGYANTWKHKQFLIKWIGKVAEEARRHGKVLVAFCHYPAAGFHNGADSVISRWAGDKAFNMHRNPPRELTDALLKAGIKIHFAGHLHQNNTAVADDGQGHVMYNIQVPSVSAYMPAYKILTVCGDSLCRVQTVVLDSVPKFRSLWPRYFSEYKHDIASGTETWNTDILYSGDYPSFCDMHFRALVASRYVERELPSVVGDSIVSMNGSQLMGMAGVKESPEQPAAWTGLDLVTDLYRLHFAGSLALRQIPQWRISQYEAMLRSFEGKKTENNKLLDSLKNICLLIKYFSSGAPDNSFDIRLK
;
A
#
# COMPACT_ATOMS: atom_id res chain seq x y z
N MET A 1 -62.24 -25.34 8.72
CA MET A 1 -62.80 -24.57 7.58
C MET A 1 -62.48 -23.09 7.82
N LYS A 2 -62.06 -22.39 6.75
CA LYS A 2 -62.14 -20.95 6.40
C LYS A 2 -62.87 -20.00 7.41
N LEU A 3 -62.54 -18.70 7.53
CA LEU A 3 -61.95 -17.78 6.54
C LEU A 3 -61.17 -16.59 7.16
N LYS A 4 -60.36 -15.93 6.33
CA LYS A 4 -59.57 -14.69 6.54
C LYS A 4 -60.41 -13.43 6.80
N THR A 5 -59.78 -12.39 7.37
CA THR A 5 -59.97 -10.96 7.00
C THR A 5 -58.63 -10.19 7.07
N TYR A 6 -58.41 -9.25 6.14
CA TYR A 6 -57.25 -8.31 6.05
C TYR A 6 -57.71 -6.86 6.41
N PHE A 7 -56.92 -5.80 6.57
CA PHE A 7 -55.48 -5.50 6.33
C PHE A 7 -54.93 -4.71 7.57
N ILE A 8 -53.75 -4.08 7.68
CA ILE A 8 -53.05 -3.03 6.88
C ILE A 8 -51.56 -3.02 7.27
N ILE A 9 -50.68 -2.70 6.31
CA ILE A 9 -49.26 -2.42 6.54
C ILE A 9 -49.11 -0.97 7.06
N LEU A 10 -48.41 -0.77 8.18
CA LEU A 10 -47.80 0.53 8.49
C LEU A 10 -46.28 0.36 8.56
N PHE A 11 -45.65 0.62 7.41
CA PHE A 11 -44.21 0.69 7.25
C PHE A 11 -43.75 2.02 7.85
N LEU A 12 -43.30 2.02 9.11
CA LEU A 12 -42.81 3.23 9.77
C LEU A 12 -41.33 3.07 10.11
N MET A 13 -40.53 4.00 9.58
CA MET A 13 -39.07 3.91 9.56
C MET A 13 -38.49 3.92 10.98
N MET A 14 -37.79 2.84 11.34
CA MET A 14 -36.74 2.85 12.36
C MET A 14 -35.37 2.59 11.70
N THR A 15 -35.13 3.30 10.58
CA THR A 15 -33.81 3.47 9.97
C THR A 15 -32.96 4.36 10.87
N GLY A 16 -32.38 3.78 11.92
CA GLY A 16 -31.58 4.54 12.90
C GLY A 16 -30.60 3.72 13.76
N CYS A 17 -30.89 2.44 14.06
CA CYS A 17 -30.00 1.64 14.93
C CYS A 17 -29.55 0.28 14.38
N VAL A 18 -30.11 -0.21 13.27
CA VAL A 18 -29.69 -1.51 12.67
C VAL A 18 -28.49 -1.33 11.71
N ALA A 19 -28.26 -0.12 11.21
CA ALA A 19 -27.21 0.17 10.22
C ALA A 19 -25.79 0.29 10.81
N GLU A 20 -25.62 0.69 12.06
CA GLU A 20 -24.27 0.90 12.65
C GLU A 20 -23.54 -0.39 13.05
N VAL A 21 -24.23 -1.53 13.21
CA VAL A 21 -23.62 -2.80 13.66
C VAL A 21 -23.11 -3.65 12.49
N ASN A 22 -23.56 -3.38 11.26
CA ASN A 22 -23.12 -4.05 10.03
C ASN A 22 -22.23 -3.17 9.14
N ALA A 23 -21.72 -2.04 9.66
CA ALA A 23 -20.73 -1.24 8.95
C ALA A 23 -19.38 -1.99 8.87
N ALA A 24 -18.95 -2.23 7.64
CA ALA A 24 -17.68 -2.81 7.17
C ALA A 24 -16.54 -2.95 8.20
N GLY A 25 -15.94 -4.16 8.28
CA GLY A 25 -14.68 -4.36 9.00
C GLY A 25 -14.76 -3.94 10.46
N ILE A 26 -15.74 -4.52 11.18
CA ILE A 26 -16.32 -4.06 12.48
C ILE A 26 -15.32 -3.54 13.52
N PHE A 27 -14.05 -3.95 13.45
CA PHE A 27 -13.00 -3.44 14.31
C PHE A 27 -11.62 -3.35 13.64
N SER A 28 -11.10 -2.11 13.58
CA SER A 28 -9.78 -1.73 13.10
C SER A 28 -8.63 -2.32 13.94
N PRO A 29 -7.36 -2.25 13.47
CA PRO A 29 -6.25 -2.93 14.15
C PRO A 29 -5.94 -2.42 15.58
N ASP A 30 -6.41 -1.23 15.96
CA ASP A 30 -6.32 -0.66 17.31
C ASP A 30 -7.44 -1.11 18.27
N THR A 31 -8.28 -2.05 17.85
CA THR A 31 -9.29 -2.66 18.72
C THR A 31 -8.66 -3.63 19.71
N LEU A 32 -9.05 -3.49 20.97
CA LEU A 32 -8.62 -4.27 22.11
C LEU A 32 -9.38 -5.62 22.15
N THR A 33 -8.68 -6.72 22.37
CA THR A 33 -9.26 -8.06 22.56
C THR A 33 -9.25 -8.38 24.05
N PHE A 34 -10.37 -8.16 24.71
CA PHE A 34 -10.55 -8.49 26.13
C PHE A 34 -10.90 -9.97 26.28
N ARG A 35 -10.15 -10.68 27.12
CA ARG A 35 -10.49 -12.01 27.62
C ARG A 35 -10.87 -11.89 29.09
N PHE A 36 -12.16 -12.06 29.38
CA PHE A 36 -12.72 -12.05 30.74
C PHE A 36 -12.74 -13.46 31.33
N PHE A 37 -12.48 -13.55 32.63
CA PHE A 37 -12.58 -14.74 33.45
C PHE A 37 -13.65 -14.48 34.52
N LEU A 38 -14.74 -15.25 34.46
CA LEU A 38 -15.97 -15.05 35.22
C LEU A 38 -16.43 -16.40 35.78
N TYR A 39 -16.28 -16.63 37.08
CA TYR A 39 -16.75 -17.85 37.78
C TYR A 39 -16.37 -19.17 37.05
N GLY A 40 -15.09 -19.30 36.67
CA GLY A 40 -14.57 -20.47 35.95
C GLY A 40 -14.88 -20.51 34.44
N GLN A 41 -15.59 -19.52 33.89
CA GLN A 41 -15.83 -19.39 32.45
C GLN A 41 -14.95 -18.31 31.82
N THR A 42 -14.48 -18.55 30.60
CA THR A 42 -13.77 -17.55 29.79
C THR A 42 -14.69 -16.97 28.71
N ARG A 43 -14.63 -15.66 28.47
CA ARG A 43 -15.34 -14.98 27.36
C ARG A 43 -14.46 -13.92 26.70
N SER A 44 -14.40 -13.93 25.38
CA SER A 44 -13.67 -12.92 24.60
C SER A 44 -14.61 -11.88 24.00
N PHE A 45 -14.27 -10.61 24.16
CA PHE A 45 -14.94 -9.46 23.56
C PHE A 45 -13.90 -8.63 22.80
N ARG A 46 -14.27 -8.16 21.61
CA ARG A 46 -13.49 -7.12 20.92
C ARG A 46 -14.09 -5.76 21.32
N ILE A 47 -13.25 -4.82 21.71
CA ILE A 47 -13.65 -3.49 22.21
C ILE A 47 -12.83 -2.40 21.52
N LYS A 48 -13.51 -1.48 20.84
CA LYS A 48 -12.91 -0.24 20.31
C LYS A 48 -13.16 0.88 21.30
N ALA A 49 -12.09 1.52 21.73
CA ALA A 49 -12.15 2.77 22.49
C ALA A 49 -12.14 3.98 21.53
N SER A 50 -13.09 4.88 21.71
CA SER A 50 -13.09 6.23 21.16
C SER A 50 -12.95 7.22 22.32
N ALA A 51 -11.73 7.69 22.56
CA ALA A 51 -11.42 8.62 23.63
C ALA A 51 -11.29 10.06 23.11
N TYR A 52 -12.11 10.95 23.64
CA TYR A 52 -12.13 12.37 23.32
C TYR A 52 -11.56 13.21 24.48
N ALA A 53 -11.58 14.53 24.32
CA ALA A 53 -11.08 15.46 25.34
C ALA A 53 -11.83 15.32 26.69
N ASP A 54 -13.13 15.04 26.67
CA ASP A 54 -14.01 15.05 27.84
C ASP A 54 -14.93 13.82 27.95
N SER A 55 -14.73 12.79 27.13
CA SER A 55 -15.61 11.62 27.09
C SER A 55 -14.89 10.41 26.50
N VAL A 56 -15.33 9.21 26.87
CA VAL A 56 -14.82 7.93 26.34
C VAL A 56 -15.99 7.02 26.01
N CYS A 57 -16.01 6.51 24.78
CA CYS A 57 -16.99 5.50 24.34
C CYS A 57 -16.27 4.18 24.05
N LEU A 58 -16.68 3.09 24.70
CA LEU A 58 -16.17 1.74 24.51
C LEU A 58 -17.22 0.91 23.77
N ARG A 59 -17.12 0.85 22.44
CA ARG A 59 -17.99 0.00 21.61
C ARG A 59 -17.46 -1.43 21.64
N TRP A 60 -18.29 -2.39 22.01
CA TRP A 60 -17.92 -3.82 22.12
C TRP A 60 -18.69 -4.67 21.11
N ALA A 61 -18.07 -5.75 20.65
CA ALA A 61 -18.74 -6.83 19.93
C ALA A 61 -18.19 -8.20 20.31
N MET A 62 -19.03 -9.21 20.21
CA MET A 62 -18.69 -10.63 20.36
C MET A 62 -19.39 -11.45 19.27
N GLN A 63 -18.80 -12.57 18.87
CA GLN A 63 -19.38 -13.48 17.89
C GLN A 63 -19.85 -14.76 18.58
N ARG A 64 -21.06 -15.24 18.27
CA ARG A 64 -21.60 -16.50 18.79
C ARG A 64 -22.49 -17.17 17.76
N HIS A 65 -22.17 -18.41 17.39
CA HIS A 65 -22.88 -19.21 16.37
C HIS A 65 -23.08 -18.46 15.03
N GLY A 66 -22.02 -17.77 14.56
CA GLY A 66 -22.07 -16.98 13.31
C GLY A 66 -22.75 -15.62 13.43
N ILE A 67 -23.45 -15.31 14.52
CA ILE A 67 -24.11 -14.03 14.76
C ILE A 67 -23.18 -13.10 15.54
N THR A 68 -23.07 -11.84 15.11
CA THR A 68 -22.37 -10.78 15.84
C THR A 68 -23.35 -10.05 16.76
N PHE A 69 -22.97 -9.95 18.03
CA PHE A 69 -23.67 -9.22 19.08
C PHE A 69 -22.80 -8.02 19.47
N GLY A 70 -23.39 -6.85 19.75
CA GLY A 70 -22.62 -5.67 20.14
C GLY A 70 -23.40 -4.68 20.98
N GLY A 71 -22.71 -3.63 21.43
CA GLY A 71 -23.24 -2.56 22.27
C GLY A 71 -22.15 -1.56 22.62
N ALA A 72 -22.40 -0.67 23.58
CA ALA A 72 -21.39 0.30 24.02
C ALA A 72 -21.49 0.65 25.51
N TYR A 73 -20.37 1.12 26.08
CA TYR A 73 -20.35 1.90 27.32
C TYR A 73 -19.97 3.34 26.97
N TYR A 74 -20.68 4.33 27.52
CA TYR A 74 -20.38 5.75 27.35
C TYR A 74 -20.07 6.38 28.71
N MET A 75 -18.88 6.99 28.81
CA MET A 75 -18.38 7.71 29.98
C MET A 75 -18.30 9.20 29.63
N GLY A 76 -19.07 10.02 30.35
CA GLY A 76 -19.01 11.49 30.23
C GLY A 76 -17.87 12.12 31.05
N ARG A 77 -17.77 13.44 31.00
CA ARG A 77 -16.65 14.22 31.57
C ARG A 77 -16.33 13.95 33.03
N GLU A 78 -17.35 13.88 33.87
CA GLU A 78 -17.18 13.65 35.31
C GLU A 78 -16.64 12.24 35.58
N SER A 79 -17.16 11.23 34.87
CA SER A 79 -16.67 9.85 34.91
C SER A 79 -15.21 9.75 34.47
N VAL A 80 -14.83 10.35 33.34
CA VAL A 80 -13.48 10.27 32.78
C VAL A 80 -12.44 11.04 33.62
N GLU A 81 -12.77 12.23 34.11
CA GLU A 81 -11.83 13.03 34.92
C GLU A 81 -11.79 12.60 36.39
N ARG A 82 -12.95 12.30 37.00
CA ARG A 82 -13.15 12.20 38.46
C ARG A 82 -13.90 10.96 38.94
N GLY A 83 -14.18 9.98 38.06
CA GLY A 83 -14.73 8.70 38.49
C GLY A 83 -13.88 8.09 39.63
N SER A 84 -14.55 7.44 40.58
CA SER A 84 -13.95 6.98 41.84
C SER A 84 -14.21 5.51 42.13
N SER A 85 -14.81 4.77 41.19
CA SER A 85 -15.10 3.34 41.29
C SER A 85 -15.30 2.69 39.92
N LEU A 86 -15.24 1.36 39.83
CA LEU A 86 -15.44 0.64 38.56
C LEU A 86 -16.92 0.28 38.35
N CYS A 87 -17.36 0.39 37.10
CA CYS A 87 -18.68 -0.03 36.64
C CYS A 87 -18.65 -1.49 36.20
N PHE A 88 -19.35 -2.36 36.92
CA PHE A 88 -19.51 -3.78 36.60
C PHE A 88 -20.88 -4.13 35.96
N MET A 89 -21.60 -3.14 35.41
CA MET A 89 -22.84 -3.39 34.67
C MET A 89 -22.59 -4.32 33.46
N GLN A 90 -23.42 -5.35 33.32
CA GLN A 90 -23.32 -6.30 32.22
C GLN A 90 -23.55 -5.63 30.85
N PRO A 91 -22.82 -6.06 29.80
CA PRO A 91 -22.94 -5.47 28.47
C PRO A 91 -24.34 -5.65 27.87
N ALA A 92 -24.98 -4.54 27.47
CA ALA A 92 -26.36 -4.52 26.98
C ALA A 92 -26.42 -4.64 25.45
N LEU A 93 -27.08 -5.68 24.94
CA LEU A 93 -27.20 -5.94 23.50
C LEU A 93 -27.91 -4.81 22.76
N ASN A 94 -27.28 -4.32 21.69
CA ASN A 94 -27.74 -3.27 20.79
C ASN A 94 -28.12 -1.97 21.52
N ARG A 95 -27.46 -1.68 22.64
CA ARG A 95 -27.68 -0.49 23.47
C ARG A 95 -26.36 0.12 23.96
N THR A 96 -26.41 1.42 24.23
CA THR A 96 -25.35 2.15 24.95
C THR A 96 -25.70 2.22 26.43
N ILE A 97 -24.79 1.77 27.27
CA ILE A 97 -24.84 1.94 28.73
C ILE A 97 -24.18 3.28 29.05
N ASN A 98 -24.95 4.24 29.54
CA ASN A 98 -24.38 5.45 30.13
C ASN A 98 -23.83 5.10 31.52
N VAL A 99 -22.52 5.18 31.67
CA VAL A 99 -21.82 4.90 32.93
C VAL A 99 -22.11 6.02 33.93
N PRO A 100 -22.44 5.73 35.20
CA PRO A 100 -22.67 6.75 36.22
C PRO A 100 -21.47 7.70 36.36
N ALA A 101 -21.74 8.97 36.69
CA ALA A 101 -20.71 10.01 36.79
C ALA A 101 -19.57 9.69 37.78
N SER A 102 -19.83 8.91 38.83
CA SER A 102 -18.84 8.46 39.81
C SER A 102 -18.11 7.15 39.43
N GLN A 103 -18.40 6.56 38.26
CA GLN A 103 -17.88 5.26 37.85
C GLN A 103 -17.12 5.32 36.51
N THR A 104 -16.27 4.35 36.25
CA THR A 104 -15.60 4.13 34.94
C THR A 104 -15.69 2.67 34.50
N ALA A 105 -15.72 2.42 33.19
CA ALA A 105 -15.70 1.06 32.62
C ALA A 105 -14.30 0.72 32.10
N PHE A 106 -13.68 -0.34 32.64
CA PHE A 106 -12.37 -0.90 32.23
C PHE A 106 -11.16 0.05 32.24
N MET A 107 -11.28 1.24 32.83
CA MET A 107 -10.23 2.24 33.00
C MET A 107 -10.35 2.89 34.39
N ILE A 108 -9.31 3.56 34.87
CA ILE A 108 -9.42 4.48 36.01
C ILE A 108 -9.72 5.91 35.53
N SER A 109 -10.05 6.82 36.44
CA SER A 109 -10.16 8.25 36.10
C SER A 109 -8.78 8.90 35.92
N ARG A 110 -8.74 10.00 35.18
CA ARG A 110 -7.49 10.78 34.96
C ARG A 110 -6.95 11.37 36.26
N GLU A 111 -7.82 11.74 37.21
CA GLU A 111 -7.40 12.16 38.55
C GLU A 111 -6.74 11.03 39.35
N ALA A 112 -7.29 9.81 39.30
CA ALA A 112 -6.67 8.64 39.91
C ALA A 112 -5.30 8.31 39.31
N LEU A 113 -5.13 8.42 37.97
CA LEU A 113 -3.82 8.26 37.32
C LEU A 113 -2.82 9.32 37.80
N ARG A 114 -3.24 10.60 37.88
CA ARG A 114 -2.40 11.69 38.39
C ARG A 114 -1.98 11.47 39.85
N SER A 115 -2.88 10.97 40.71
CA SER A 115 -2.56 10.57 42.09
C SER A 115 -1.54 9.45 42.12
N LEU A 116 -1.74 8.40 41.31
CA LEU A 116 -0.87 7.23 41.26
C LEU A 116 0.56 7.60 40.82
N ARG A 117 0.70 8.42 39.76
CA ARG A 117 1.99 8.94 39.29
C ARG A 117 2.73 9.79 40.31
N SER A 118 2.01 10.59 41.11
CA SER A 118 2.62 11.58 42.03
C SER A 118 2.87 11.06 43.43
N THR A 119 2.09 10.09 43.90
CA THR A 119 2.14 9.58 45.29
C THR A 119 2.41 8.08 45.40
N GLY A 120 2.40 7.35 44.29
CA GLY A 120 2.42 5.88 44.29
C GLY A 120 1.13 5.25 44.82
N ARG A 121 0.05 6.02 45.00
CA ARG A 121 -1.22 5.56 45.59
C ARG A 121 -2.45 6.13 44.89
N MET A 122 -3.55 5.37 44.91
CA MET A 122 -4.88 5.85 44.57
C MET A 122 -5.95 5.14 45.39
N THR A 123 -7.08 5.80 45.63
CA THR A 123 -8.28 5.17 46.20
C THR A 123 -9.32 4.99 45.10
N TYR A 124 -9.81 3.76 44.91
CA TYR A 124 -10.83 3.44 43.90
C TYR A 124 -11.79 2.38 44.44
N GLY A 125 -13.11 2.61 44.36
CA GLY A 125 -14.12 1.73 44.93
C GLY A 125 -14.12 1.69 46.47
N ASN A 126 -13.62 2.75 47.12
CA ASN A 126 -13.25 2.80 48.55
C ASN A 126 -12.06 1.91 48.96
N THR A 127 -11.40 1.25 48.01
CA THR A 127 -10.20 0.43 48.23
C THR A 127 -8.93 1.24 47.96
N LEU A 128 -7.92 1.12 48.83
CA LEU A 128 -6.61 1.76 48.65
C LEU A 128 -5.68 0.85 47.84
N TYR A 129 -5.28 1.31 46.67
CA TYR A 129 -4.30 0.66 45.81
C TYR A 129 -2.94 1.36 45.91
N GLU A 130 -1.88 0.57 46.02
CA GLU A 130 -0.50 1.06 46.00
C GLU A 130 0.27 0.54 44.79
N LEU A 131 1.16 1.37 44.25
CA LEU A 131 2.07 1.02 43.16
C LEU A 131 3.07 -0.04 43.63
N THR A 132 3.04 -1.20 42.98
CA THR A 132 3.97 -2.31 43.23
C THR A 132 5.21 -2.20 42.35
N ASP A 133 5.00 -1.93 41.06
CA ASP A 133 6.06 -1.80 40.06
C ASP A 133 5.56 -1.02 38.82
N SER A 134 6.44 -0.87 37.82
CA SER A 134 6.12 -0.29 36.52
C SER A 134 6.67 -1.18 35.41
N ILE A 135 5.89 -2.19 35.03
CA ILE A 135 6.19 -3.15 33.96
C ILE A 135 5.56 -2.69 32.65
N SER A 136 6.29 -2.74 31.54
CA SER A 136 5.72 -2.46 30.21
C SER A 136 4.69 -3.53 29.82
N CYS A 137 3.55 -3.12 29.24
CA CYS A 137 2.55 -4.06 28.73
C CYS A 137 2.93 -4.71 27.37
N GLY A 138 4.19 -4.56 26.94
CA GLY A 138 4.70 -4.93 25.63
C GLY A 138 5.02 -3.72 24.74
N LEU A 139 5.91 -3.92 23.76
CA LEU A 139 6.31 -2.93 22.75
C LEU A 139 6.74 -1.55 23.31
N GLY A 140 7.25 -1.50 24.55
CA GLY A 140 7.70 -0.27 25.20
C GLY A 140 6.58 0.64 25.71
N ILE A 141 5.31 0.22 25.66
CA ILE A 141 4.20 0.96 26.26
C ILE A 141 4.29 0.84 27.79
N GLY A 142 4.35 1.98 28.48
CA GLY A 142 4.41 2.05 29.94
C GLY A 142 3.09 1.60 30.59
N SER A 143 3.20 0.85 31.68
CA SER A 143 2.06 0.47 32.51
C SER A 143 2.46 0.49 33.99
N LEU A 144 1.51 0.87 34.83
CA LEU A 144 1.62 0.93 36.28
C LEU A 144 0.91 -0.28 36.87
N HIS A 145 1.59 -1.07 37.71
CA HIS A 145 1.00 -2.21 38.41
C HIS A 145 0.67 -1.79 39.84
N VAL A 146 -0.60 -1.94 40.23
CA VAL A 146 -1.06 -1.64 41.58
C VAL A 146 -1.68 -2.85 42.25
N LYS A 147 -1.60 -2.86 43.58
CA LYS A 147 -2.16 -3.89 44.43
C LYS A 147 -2.94 -3.28 45.61
N ASP A 148 -4.10 -3.85 45.88
CA ASP A 148 -4.84 -3.65 47.12
C ASP A 148 -4.20 -4.46 48.25
N ARG A 149 -4.01 -3.82 49.42
CA ARG A 149 -3.44 -4.45 50.62
C ARG A 149 -4.45 -5.26 51.45
N VAL A 150 -5.75 -5.13 51.19
CA VAL A 150 -6.81 -5.73 52.02
C VAL A 150 -7.35 -7.03 51.42
N GLU A 151 -7.90 -6.96 50.20
CA GLU A 151 -8.56 -8.08 49.53
C GLU A 151 -7.67 -8.70 48.43
N GLY A 152 -6.51 -8.09 48.13
CA GLY A 152 -5.46 -8.64 47.28
C GLY A 152 -5.64 -8.43 45.78
N CYS A 153 -6.62 -7.60 45.38
CA CYS A 153 -6.90 -7.26 44.00
C CYS A 153 -5.73 -6.54 43.32
N GLU A 154 -5.40 -6.91 42.08
CA GLU A 154 -4.31 -6.35 41.30
C GLU A 154 -4.83 -5.77 39.97
N MET A 155 -4.29 -4.61 39.58
CA MET A 155 -4.60 -3.95 38.30
C MET A 155 -3.30 -3.53 37.60
N TRP A 156 -3.24 -3.74 36.28
CA TRP A 156 -2.21 -3.18 35.42
C TRP A 156 -2.84 -2.12 34.51
N ILE A 157 -2.41 -0.87 34.68
CA ILE A 157 -3.01 0.32 34.09
C ILE A 157 -2.05 0.91 33.06
N ILE A 158 -2.51 1.12 31.82
CA ILE A 158 -1.72 1.80 30.79
C ILE A 158 -1.47 3.26 31.20
N ASP A 159 -0.21 3.69 31.15
CA ASP A 159 0.21 5.02 31.58
C ASP A 159 -0.09 6.10 30.52
N ASN A 160 -1.38 6.40 30.30
CA ASN A 160 -1.84 7.25 29.21
C ASN A 160 -3.01 8.15 29.63
N ASP A 161 -2.83 9.48 29.56
CA ASP A 161 -3.87 10.44 29.99
C ASP A 161 -5.13 10.44 29.13
N ARG A 162 -5.08 10.01 27.86
CA ARG A 162 -6.29 9.92 27.02
C ARG A 162 -7.16 8.74 27.43
N LEU A 163 -6.53 7.59 27.72
CA LEU A 163 -7.20 6.33 28.04
C LEU A 163 -6.34 5.49 29.02
N PRO A 164 -6.42 5.73 30.33
CA PRO A 164 -5.73 4.94 31.35
C PRO A 164 -6.43 3.59 31.59
N LEU A 165 -6.37 2.75 30.56
CA LEU A 165 -7.04 1.45 30.52
C LEU A 165 -6.43 0.48 31.53
N ILE A 166 -7.27 -0.21 32.28
CA ILE A 166 -6.88 -1.39 33.05
C ILE A 166 -6.80 -2.54 32.04
N TRP A 167 -5.61 -2.79 31.50
CA TRP A 167 -5.42 -3.82 30.47
C TRP A 167 -5.34 -5.23 31.06
N LYS A 168 -5.08 -5.35 32.36
CA LYS A 168 -5.21 -6.61 33.10
C LYS A 168 -5.74 -6.33 34.51
N MET A 169 -6.61 -7.22 35.00
CA MET A 169 -7.11 -7.26 36.37
C MET A 169 -7.03 -8.69 36.89
N SER A 170 -6.66 -8.88 38.14
CA SER A 170 -6.53 -10.20 38.77
C SER A 170 -6.93 -10.17 40.24
N ASN A 171 -7.41 -11.31 40.76
CA ASN A 171 -7.85 -11.46 42.15
C ASN A 171 -8.95 -10.47 42.55
N ASN A 172 -9.84 -10.10 41.63
CA ASN A 172 -10.99 -9.26 41.94
C ASN A 172 -11.98 -10.02 42.87
N PRO A 173 -12.33 -9.46 44.05
CA PRO A 173 -13.28 -10.07 45.00
C PRO A 173 -14.65 -10.42 44.40
N LEU A 174 -15.07 -9.70 43.35
CA LEU A 174 -16.31 -9.99 42.63
C LEU A 174 -16.22 -11.21 41.70
N GLY A 175 -15.05 -11.83 41.54
CA GLY A 175 -14.82 -12.93 40.60
C GLY A 175 -14.80 -12.49 39.13
N ILE A 176 -14.44 -11.23 38.88
CA ILE A 176 -14.42 -10.56 37.56
C ILE A 176 -12.99 -10.12 37.23
N ASP A 177 -12.23 -11.01 36.61
CA ASP A 177 -10.85 -10.75 36.15
C ASP A 177 -10.82 -10.64 34.62
N TRP A 178 -9.78 -9.98 34.07
CA TRP A 178 -9.57 -9.93 32.62
C TRP A 178 -8.12 -9.68 32.22
N CYS A 179 -7.81 -9.99 30.96
CA CYS A 179 -6.58 -9.58 30.29
C CYS A 179 -6.92 -9.11 28.87
N VAL A 180 -6.30 -8.02 28.42
CA VAL A 180 -6.36 -7.52 27.04
C VAL A 180 -5.18 -8.09 26.27
N GLU A 181 -5.46 -9.00 25.34
CA GLU A 181 -4.44 -9.86 24.71
C GLU A 181 -3.52 -9.12 23.73
N ASN A 182 -3.89 -7.90 23.31
CA ASN A 182 -3.19 -7.09 22.31
C ASN A 182 -3.06 -5.62 22.72
N ALA A 183 -2.94 -5.35 24.03
CA ALA A 183 -2.94 -3.99 24.57
C ALA A 183 -1.81 -3.13 23.97
N ALA A 184 -0.58 -3.67 23.93
CA ALA A 184 0.56 -2.97 23.34
C ALA A 184 0.34 -2.65 21.85
N GLU A 185 -0.09 -3.63 21.06
CA GLU A 185 -0.33 -3.48 19.62
C GLU A 185 -1.40 -2.41 19.35
N ALA A 186 -2.44 -2.36 20.18
CA ALA A 186 -3.53 -1.39 20.09
C ALA A 186 -3.10 0.03 20.48
N PHE A 187 -2.38 0.21 21.59
CA PHE A 187 -1.92 1.54 22.03
C PHE A 187 -0.82 2.11 21.12
N CYS A 188 0.05 1.26 20.54
CA CYS A 188 0.99 1.64 19.48
C CYS A 188 0.32 2.10 18.15
N ARG A 189 -1.01 2.07 18.03
CA ARG A 189 -1.76 2.51 16.84
C ARG A 189 -2.44 3.88 17.02
N THR A 190 -2.19 4.56 18.14
CA THR A 190 -2.76 5.90 18.42
C THR A 190 -2.06 7.04 17.66
N ASP A 191 -2.78 8.14 17.44
CA ASP A 191 -2.45 9.20 16.46
C ASP A 191 -1.19 10.06 16.72
N THR A 192 -0.38 9.75 17.73
CA THR A 192 0.88 10.46 18.01
C THR A 192 2.10 9.90 17.27
N ASN A 193 2.02 8.68 16.74
CA ASN A 193 3.15 8.05 16.04
C ASN A 193 3.36 8.67 14.65
N LEU A 194 4.62 8.80 14.24
CA LEU A 194 4.97 9.35 12.93
C LEU A 194 4.46 8.42 11.83
N LYS A 195 3.66 8.96 10.92
CA LYS A 195 3.15 8.28 9.73
C LYS A 195 3.82 8.85 8.48
N ILE A 196 4.16 7.97 7.54
CA ILE A 196 4.76 8.29 6.24
C ILE A 196 3.93 7.58 5.17
N ALA A 197 3.37 8.31 4.21
CA ALA A 197 2.68 7.70 3.08
C ALA A 197 3.67 7.39 1.94
N PHE A 198 3.47 6.27 1.26
CA PHE A 198 4.20 5.85 0.07
C PHE A 198 3.19 5.69 -1.06
N ILE A 199 3.28 6.57 -2.06
CA ILE A 199 2.42 6.57 -3.25
C ILE A 199 3.35 6.36 -4.45
N ALA A 200 3.35 5.17 -5.02
CA ALA A 200 4.21 4.82 -6.15
C ALA A 200 3.44 4.85 -7.47
N ASP A 201 4.19 5.04 -8.55
CA ASP A 201 3.72 4.91 -9.93
C ASP A 201 2.38 5.64 -10.21
N PRO A 202 2.16 6.89 -9.76
CA PRO A 202 0.91 7.59 -10.06
C PRO A 202 0.82 8.01 -11.53
N HIS A 203 1.91 7.96 -12.31
CA HIS A 203 1.92 8.13 -13.77
C HIS A 203 1.06 9.28 -14.32
N VAL A 204 1.05 10.42 -13.62
CA VAL A 204 0.14 11.54 -13.87
C VAL A 204 0.18 11.99 -15.33
N GLN A 205 -1.02 12.06 -15.92
CA GLN A 205 -1.28 12.72 -17.19
C GLN A 205 -2.25 13.89 -16.99
N THR A 206 -1.94 15.04 -17.59
CA THR A 206 -2.56 16.34 -17.29
C THR A 206 -3.92 16.53 -17.98
N VAL A 207 -4.82 15.56 -17.87
CA VAL A 207 -6.13 15.59 -18.55
C VAL A 207 -7.13 16.58 -17.95
N ASP A 208 -6.90 17.07 -16.73
CA ASP A 208 -7.80 17.98 -16.01
C ASP A 208 -7.73 19.43 -16.49
N SER A 209 -6.59 19.82 -17.07
CA SER A 209 -6.27 21.17 -17.52
C SER A 209 -5.77 21.22 -18.97
N HIS A 210 -5.29 20.11 -19.52
CA HIS A 210 -4.95 19.94 -20.94
C HIS A 210 -5.86 18.85 -21.55
N PRO A 211 -7.15 19.16 -21.82
CA PRO A 211 -8.17 18.21 -22.26
C PRO A 211 -7.85 17.47 -23.57
N GLU A 212 -6.98 18.04 -24.41
CA GLU A 212 -6.43 17.47 -25.64
C GLU A 212 -5.41 16.35 -25.41
N LEU A 213 -4.94 16.18 -24.16
CA LEU A 213 -4.04 15.11 -23.76
C LEU A 213 -4.79 13.88 -23.22
N VAL A 214 -6.12 13.81 -23.31
CA VAL A 214 -6.85 12.57 -23.01
C VAL A 214 -6.50 11.52 -24.07
N ARG A 215 -6.05 10.34 -23.64
CA ARG A 215 -5.76 9.19 -24.51
C ARG A 215 -7.01 8.33 -24.73
N SER A 216 -7.00 7.61 -25.84
CA SER A 216 -7.96 6.57 -26.22
C SER A 216 -8.12 5.51 -25.13
N LEU A 217 -9.37 5.17 -24.78
CA LEU A 217 -9.69 4.07 -23.89
C LEU A 217 -9.33 2.73 -24.52
N ALA A 218 -9.46 2.58 -25.85
CA ALA A 218 -9.00 1.38 -26.56
C ALA A 218 -7.48 1.14 -26.39
N SER A 219 -6.69 2.22 -26.28
CA SER A 219 -5.26 2.17 -25.98
C SER A 219 -4.99 1.91 -24.50
N GLU A 220 -5.78 2.52 -23.60
CA GLU A 220 -5.70 2.33 -22.16
C GLU A 220 -5.96 0.87 -21.76
N LEU A 221 -7.00 0.23 -22.31
CA LEU A 221 -7.34 -1.18 -22.05
C LEU A 221 -6.24 -2.19 -22.45
N LYS A 222 -5.24 -1.76 -23.23
CA LYS A 222 -4.08 -2.56 -23.66
C LYS A 222 -2.80 -2.22 -22.87
N SER A 223 -2.87 -1.25 -21.95
CA SER A 223 -1.79 -0.75 -21.09
C SER A 223 -1.72 -1.49 -19.74
N THR A 224 -0.55 -1.50 -19.08
CA THR A 224 -0.42 -2.01 -17.70
C THR A 224 -0.91 -1.04 -16.62
N ARG A 225 -1.41 0.13 -17.04
CA ARG A 225 -1.89 1.21 -16.17
C ARG A 225 -2.89 2.10 -16.91
N LEU A 226 -3.76 2.75 -16.14
CA LEU A 226 -4.63 3.80 -16.62
C LEU A 226 -3.80 5.01 -17.07
N PHE A 227 -4.21 5.59 -18.19
CA PHE A 227 -3.58 6.75 -18.80
C PHE A 227 -4.21 8.06 -18.36
N ASN A 228 -5.49 8.08 -18.01
CA ASN A 228 -6.22 9.32 -17.87
C ASN A 228 -6.72 9.62 -16.44
N GLU A 229 -7.30 8.63 -15.73
CA GLU A 229 -7.89 8.85 -14.41
C GLU A 229 -6.83 9.02 -13.30
N ASN A 230 -5.57 8.74 -13.64
CA ASN A 230 -4.43 8.71 -12.73
C ASN A 230 -4.21 10.02 -11.93
N ILE A 231 -4.40 11.19 -12.55
CA ILE A 231 -4.32 12.49 -11.88
C ILE A 231 -5.37 12.66 -10.77
N PHE A 232 -6.57 12.09 -10.97
CA PHE A 232 -7.62 12.09 -9.96
C PHE A 232 -7.29 11.13 -8.83
N ALA A 233 -6.79 9.94 -9.15
CA ALA A 233 -6.38 8.94 -8.15
C ALA A 233 -5.21 9.44 -7.28
N PHE A 234 -4.23 10.11 -7.88
CA PHE A 234 -3.12 10.72 -7.17
C PHE A 234 -3.58 11.79 -6.17
N ARG A 235 -4.46 12.72 -6.60
CA ARG A 235 -5.08 13.70 -5.70
C ARG A 235 -5.90 13.03 -4.59
N ALA A 236 -6.65 11.98 -4.90
CA ALA A 236 -7.44 11.24 -3.91
C ALA A 236 -6.57 10.55 -2.84
N ALA A 237 -5.41 10.00 -3.22
CA ALA A 237 -4.42 9.45 -2.29
C ALA A 237 -3.81 10.53 -1.37
N LEU A 238 -3.47 11.69 -1.94
CA LEU A 238 -2.98 12.84 -1.17
C LEU A 238 -4.05 13.38 -0.20
N ASP A 239 -5.30 13.51 -0.65
CA ASP A 239 -6.43 13.93 0.20
C ASP A 239 -6.73 12.92 1.33
N ASP A 240 -6.55 11.62 1.09
CA ASP A 240 -6.66 10.59 2.12
C ASP A 240 -5.51 10.65 3.13
N ALA A 241 -4.27 10.88 2.66
CA ALA A 241 -3.12 11.12 3.53
C ALA A 241 -3.30 12.38 4.41
N VAL A 242 -3.83 13.47 3.85
CA VAL A 242 -4.21 14.69 4.59
C VAL A 242 -5.26 14.38 5.65
N ARG A 243 -6.33 13.66 5.31
CA ARG A 243 -7.38 13.25 6.27
C ARG A 243 -6.85 12.37 7.41
N ARG A 244 -5.76 11.63 7.18
CA ARG A 244 -5.06 10.82 8.20
C ARG A 244 -3.99 11.58 9.00
N GLY A 245 -3.84 12.89 8.75
CA GLY A 245 -2.86 13.75 9.42
C GLY A 245 -1.40 13.54 8.97
N ILE A 246 -1.17 12.82 7.87
CA ILE A 246 0.17 12.47 7.39
C ILE A 246 0.85 13.71 6.82
N LYS A 247 2.11 13.95 7.23
CA LYS A 247 2.92 15.10 6.77
C LYS A 247 4.13 14.71 5.92
N LEU A 248 4.60 13.47 5.99
CA LEU A 248 5.70 12.98 5.15
C LEU A 248 5.14 12.06 4.07
N VAL A 249 5.46 12.33 2.81
CA VAL A 249 5.05 11.51 1.67
C VAL A 249 6.26 11.19 0.80
N VAL A 250 6.43 9.91 0.50
CA VAL A 250 7.47 9.36 -0.35
C VAL A 250 6.84 8.92 -1.67
N LEU A 251 7.50 9.25 -2.78
CA LEU A 251 7.07 8.92 -4.15
C LEU A 251 8.15 8.07 -4.84
N PRO A 252 8.04 6.72 -4.82
CA PRO A 252 9.02 5.78 -5.40
C PRO A 252 9.11 5.74 -6.94
N GLY A 253 9.30 6.89 -7.58
CA GLY A 253 9.45 7.00 -9.05
C GLY A 253 8.15 6.91 -9.83
N ASP A 254 8.26 7.13 -11.15
CA ASP A 254 7.17 7.12 -12.13
C ASP A 254 5.97 7.99 -11.74
N LEU A 255 6.28 9.24 -11.41
CA LEU A 255 5.32 10.27 -11.04
C LEU A 255 4.46 10.71 -12.23
N THR A 256 4.97 10.59 -13.46
CA THR A 256 4.30 11.01 -14.71
C THR A 256 4.18 9.88 -15.73
N ASP A 257 3.38 10.11 -16.77
CA ASP A 257 3.15 9.16 -17.85
C ASP A 257 4.44 8.74 -18.59
N ASN A 258 5.27 9.68 -19.08
CA ASN A 258 6.54 9.39 -19.78
C ASN A 258 7.63 10.48 -19.61
N GLY A 259 7.55 11.30 -18.56
CA GLY A 259 8.47 12.41 -18.30
C GLY A 259 8.14 13.69 -19.04
N GLN A 260 6.97 13.80 -19.68
CA GLN A 260 6.63 14.98 -20.49
C GLN A 260 6.61 16.25 -19.66
N THR A 261 7.20 17.33 -20.19
CA THR A 261 7.34 18.62 -19.53
C THR A 261 6.02 19.17 -18.94
N VAL A 262 4.88 18.99 -19.63
CA VAL A 262 3.55 19.33 -19.10
C VAL A 262 3.22 18.56 -17.82
N ASN A 263 3.38 17.23 -17.83
CA ASN A 263 3.03 16.37 -16.70
C ASN A 263 3.98 16.57 -15.52
N VAL A 264 5.27 16.78 -15.77
CA VAL A 264 6.27 17.09 -14.74
C VAL A 264 5.93 18.41 -14.02
N ARG A 265 5.54 19.45 -14.77
CA ARG A 265 5.09 20.72 -14.19
C ARG A 265 3.80 20.54 -13.39
N THR A 266 2.81 19.82 -13.92
CA THR A 266 1.56 19.54 -13.20
C THR A 266 1.79 18.80 -11.89
N VAL A 267 2.66 17.78 -11.87
CA VAL A 267 3.01 17.07 -10.63
C VAL A 267 3.64 18.02 -9.63
N ARG A 268 4.63 18.83 -10.04
CA ARG A 268 5.25 19.85 -9.16
C ARG A 268 4.18 20.81 -8.60
N ASP A 269 3.30 21.34 -9.45
CA ASP A 269 2.26 22.29 -9.04
C ASP A 269 1.22 21.65 -8.09
N ILE A 270 0.94 20.34 -8.24
CA ILE A 270 0.18 19.55 -7.26
C ILE A 270 0.93 19.50 -5.93
N LEU A 271 2.19 19.07 -5.92
CA LEU A 271 2.98 18.91 -4.71
C LEU A 271 3.15 20.23 -3.95
N ASP A 272 3.45 21.33 -4.64
CA ASP A 272 3.51 22.68 -4.05
C ASP A 272 2.18 23.12 -3.43
N SER A 273 1.04 22.76 -4.05
CA SER A 273 -0.29 23.04 -3.49
C SER A 273 -0.56 22.28 -2.19
N TYR A 274 -0.19 20.99 -2.11
CA TYR A 274 -0.35 20.21 -0.87
C TYR A 274 0.68 20.61 0.21
N ALA A 275 1.90 20.95 -0.18
CA ALA A 275 2.93 21.45 0.73
C ALA A 275 2.49 22.76 1.40
N SER A 276 2.06 23.74 0.60
CA SER A 276 1.61 25.06 1.09
C SER A 276 0.32 25.00 1.91
N ARG A 277 -0.69 24.24 1.46
CA ARG A 277 -2.00 24.16 2.15
C ARG A 277 -2.00 23.33 3.41
N TYR A 278 -1.19 22.27 3.45
CA TYR A 278 -1.28 21.25 4.50
C TYR A 278 0.04 21.00 5.24
N GLY A 279 1.13 21.68 4.89
CA GLY A 279 2.43 21.49 5.53
C GLY A 279 3.04 20.11 5.26
N MET A 280 2.74 19.52 4.09
CA MET A 280 3.29 18.24 3.66
C MET A 280 4.71 18.42 3.11
N LYS A 281 5.59 17.44 3.37
CA LYS A 281 6.92 17.32 2.78
C LYS A 281 6.95 16.10 1.87
N PHE A 282 7.50 16.28 0.66
CA PHE A 282 7.58 15.26 -0.36
C PHE A 282 9.03 14.81 -0.58
N PHE A 283 9.22 13.52 -0.85
CA PHE A 283 10.53 12.91 -1.09
C PHE A 283 10.41 11.99 -2.30
N VAL A 284 11.04 12.38 -3.41
CA VAL A 284 10.95 11.64 -4.69
C VAL A 284 12.24 10.86 -4.97
N THR A 285 12.15 9.84 -5.81
CA THR A 285 13.29 9.27 -6.54
C THR A 285 12.92 9.15 -8.02
N THR A 286 13.89 8.89 -8.89
CA THR A 286 13.67 8.65 -10.33
C THR A 286 13.02 7.30 -10.59
N GLY A 287 12.23 7.22 -11.67
CA GLY A 287 11.69 5.97 -12.21
C GLY A 287 12.18 5.71 -13.64
N ASN A 288 11.58 4.74 -14.34
CA ASN A 288 11.95 4.47 -15.74
C ASN A 288 11.13 5.29 -16.77
N HIS A 289 10.11 6.02 -16.32
CA HIS A 289 9.41 7.04 -17.11
C HIS A 289 9.91 8.45 -16.77
N ASP A 290 10.39 8.67 -15.54
CA ASP A 290 10.89 9.96 -15.04
C ASP A 290 12.36 9.88 -14.56
N PRO A 291 13.36 10.09 -15.44
CA PRO A 291 13.24 10.35 -16.88
C PRO A 291 13.17 9.05 -17.71
N SER A 292 12.69 9.11 -18.95
CA SER A 292 12.70 7.95 -19.88
C SER A 292 14.01 7.81 -20.67
N ARG A 293 14.82 8.88 -20.73
CA ARG A 293 16.17 8.97 -21.30
C ARG A 293 17.06 9.88 -20.44
N PRO A 294 18.38 9.70 -20.39
CA PRO A 294 19.21 10.43 -19.43
C PRO A 294 19.30 11.94 -19.72
N TYR A 295 19.18 12.34 -20.99
CA TYR A 295 19.34 13.72 -21.49
C TYR A 295 18.06 14.31 -22.11
N GLY A 296 16.91 13.69 -21.85
CA GLY A 296 15.64 14.02 -22.48
C GLY A 296 15.50 13.46 -23.90
N GLU A 297 14.28 13.49 -24.43
CA GLU A 297 13.94 12.99 -25.77
C GLU A 297 12.70 13.71 -26.32
N ASP A 298 12.79 14.13 -27.59
CA ASP A 298 11.61 14.56 -28.34
C ASP A 298 10.87 13.34 -28.88
N CYS A 299 9.54 13.35 -28.79
CA CYS A 299 8.70 12.20 -29.11
C CYS A 299 7.49 12.57 -29.97
N VAL A 300 6.84 11.56 -30.52
CA VAL A 300 5.49 11.63 -31.11
C VAL A 300 4.65 10.51 -30.52
N ASP A 301 3.42 10.84 -30.12
CA ASP A 301 2.48 9.88 -29.56
C ASP A 301 1.14 10.01 -30.29
N GLY A 302 0.53 8.86 -30.61
CA GLY A 302 -0.51 8.73 -31.64
C GLY A 302 -1.91 8.43 -31.12
N ASN A 303 -2.10 8.33 -29.80
CA ASN A 303 -3.33 7.81 -29.20
C ASN A 303 -4.14 8.85 -28.39
N PHE A 304 -3.93 10.14 -28.61
CA PHE A 304 -4.77 11.19 -28.02
C PHE A 304 -6.13 11.26 -28.70
N LEU A 305 -7.21 11.61 -27.99
CA LEU A 305 -8.54 11.73 -28.54
C LEU A 305 -8.81 13.16 -29.08
N ALA A 306 -9.15 13.24 -30.36
CA ALA A 306 -9.73 14.42 -30.96
C ALA A 306 -11.17 14.65 -30.47
N ALA A 307 -11.72 15.84 -30.76
CA ALA A 307 -13.05 16.23 -30.33
C ALA A 307 -14.19 15.37 -30.92
N ASP A 308 -13.96 14.73 -32.06
CA ASP A 308 -14.90 13.82 -32.73
C ASP A 308 -14.79 12.35 -32.29
N GLY A 309 -13.83 12.03 -31.41
CA GLY A 309 -13.55 10.67 -30.95
C GLY A 309 -12.43 9.94 -31.72
N SER A 310 -11.91 10.51 -32.81
CA SER A 310 -10.79 9.91 -33.55
C SER A 310 -9.46 9.99 -32.77
N CYS A 311 -8.53 9.09 -33.05
CA CYS A 311 -7.16 9.20 -32.55
C CYS A 311 -6.36 10.25 -33.33
N MET A 312 -5.66 11.13 -32.61
CA MET A 312 -4.81 12.20 -33.11
C MET A 312 -3.39 12.04 -32.59
N ALA A 313 -2.41 12.34 -33.44
CA ALA A 313 -1.01 12.36 -33.06
C ALA A 313 -0.54 13.76 -32.63
N ILE A 314 0.28 13.81 -31.59
CA ILE A 314 0.95 15.03 -31.13
C ILE A 314 2.46 14.75 -31.00
N ALA A 315 3.30 15.62 -31.54
CA ALA A 315 4.76 15.56 -31.46
C ALA A 315 5.34 16.73 -30.68
N SER A 316 6.45 16.53 -29.97
CA SER A 316 7.10 17.59 -29.19
C SER A 316 7.90 18.59 -30.02
N SER A 317 8.25 18.27 -31.26
CA SER A 317 8.91 19.21 -32.17
C SER A 317 8.52 19.02 -33.63
N ALA A 318 8.72 20.06 -34.44
CA ALA A 318 8.41 20.05 -35.86
C ALA A 318 9.28 19.03 -36.64
N ASP A 319 10.53 18.85 -36.22
CA ASP A 319 11.46 17.88 -36.81
C ASP A 319 10.98 16.43 -36.58
N VAL A 320 10.55 16.11 -35.36
CA VAL A 320 9.97 14.80 -35.04
C VAL A 320 8.62 14.61 -35.73
N ALA A 321 7.78 15.65 -35.84
CA ALA A 321 6.54 15.58 -36.62
C ALA A 321 6.82 15.24 -38.09
N ALA A 322 7.77 15.94 -38.73
CA ALA A 322 8.15 15.71 -40.13
C ALA A 322 8.79 14.33 -40.35
N GLY A 323 9.60 13.85 -39.40
CA GLY A 323 10.25 12.53 -39.46
C GLY A 323 9.34 11.35 -39.11
N SER A 324 8.18 11.59 -38.46
CA SER A 324 7.33 10.52 -37.92
C SER A 324 6.65 9.63 -38.96
N GLY A 325 6.39 10.15 -40.17
CA GLY A 325 5.54 9.50 -41.17
C GLY A 325 4.05 9.42 -40.80
N VAL A 326 3.63 9.98 -39.66
CA VAL A 326 2.25 9.99 -39.18
C VAL A 326 1.48 11.15 -39.84
N LYS A 327 0.22 10.91 -40.24
CA LYS A 327 -0.65 11.95 -40.81
C LYS A 327 -1.34 12.75 -39.70
N ALA A 328 -1.57 14.04 -39.95
CA ALA A 328 -2.28 14.96 -39.04
C ALA A 328 -1.67 15.09 -37.62
N VAL A 329 -0.37 15.38 -37.57
CA VAL A 329 0.37 15.60 -36.32
C VAL A 329 0.25 17.05 -35.85
N LYS A 330 -0.27 17.29 -34.63
CA LYS A 330 -0.13 18.58 -33.91
C LYS A 330 1.28 18.68 -33.34
N VAL A 331 1.89 19.87 -33.32
CA VAL A 331 3.14 20.10 -32.59
C VAL A 331 2.83 20.77 -31.24
N ASP A 332 3.39 20.23 -30.16
CA ASP A 332 3.28 20.77 -28.81
C ASP A 332 4.56 20.51 -27.99
N THR A 333 5.40 21.54 -27.85
CA THR A 333 6.71 21.46 -27.18
C THR A 333 6.65 21.01 -25.72
N LEU A 334 5.47 21.06 -25.07
CA LEU A 334 5.33 20.58 -23.70
C LEU A 334 5.28 19.04 -23.59
N LEU A 335 5.21 18.33 -24.72
CA LEU A 335 5.39 16.88 -24.76
C LEU A 335 6.86 16.43 -24.74
N HIS A 336 7.84 17.35 -24.74
CA HIS A 336 9.25 16.98 -24.57
C HIS A 336 9.45 16.19 -23.27
N CYS A 337 10.02 14.98 -23.39
CA CYS A 337 10.28 14.09 -22.26
C CYS A 337 11.57 14.52 -21.56
N CYS A 338 11.47 15.02 -20.34
CA CYS A 338 12.59 15.57 -19.57
C CYS A 338 13.69 14.53 -19.28
N GLY A 339 14.96 14.98 -19.28
CA GLY A 339 16.12 14.24 -18.79
C GLY A 339 16.38 14.38 -17.28
N TYR A 340 17.48 13.80 -16.78
CA TYR A 340 17.86 13.88 -15.36
C TYR A 340 18.00 15.33 -14.88
N ASP A 341 18.79 16.15 -15.58
CA ASP A 341 19.11 17.51 -15.15
C ASP A 341 17.83 18.37 -15.06
N GLU A 342 16.82 18.10 -15.91
CA GLU A 342 15.52 18.77 -15.90
C GLU A 342 14.59 18.25 -14.80
N ILE A 343 14.41 16.93 -14.67
CA ILE A 343 13.60 16.30 -13.60
C ILE A 343 14.13 16.71 -12.22
N MET A 344 15.44 16.67 -12.03
CA MET A 344 16.08 17.05 -10.76
C MET A 344 15.93 18.55 -10.45
N ALA A 345 15.85 19.41 -11.48
CA ALA A 345 15.57 20.83 -11.30
C ALA A 345 14.09 21.08 -10.97
N GLN A 346 13.15 20.44 -11.67
CA GLN A 346 11.71 20.59 -11.43
C GLN A 346 11.28 20.06 -10.05
N TYR A 347 11.91 18.98 -9.58
CA TYR A 347 11.63 18.34 -8.29
C TYR A 347 12.68 18.64 -7.21
N ALA A 348 13.47 19.71 -7.37
CA ALA A 348 14.56 20.06 -6.45
C ALA A 348 14.11 20.15 -4.98
N ALA A 349 12.93 20.73 -4.72
CA ALA A 349 12.37 20.89 -3.38
C ALA A 349 11.90 19.58 -2.71
N TYR A 350 11.79 18.48 -3.46
CA TYR A 350 11.22 17.22 -3.00
C TYR A 350 12.30 16.18 -2.66
N GLY A 351 13.29 16.64 -1.89
CA GLY A 351 14.42 15.84 -1.40
C GLY A 351 15.66 15.83 -2.30
N PHE A 352 15.55 16.15 -3.59
CA PHE A 352 16.73 16.24 -4.47
C PHE A 352 17.69 17.40 -4.12
N SER A 353 17.25 18.40 -3.36
CA SER A 353 18.09 19.42 -2.72
C SER A 353 17.82 19.48 -1.22
N PRO A 354 18.78 19.99 -0.41
CA PRO A 354 18.56 20.20 1.01
C PRO A 354 17.57 21.34 1.26
N ASP A 355 16.79 21.20 2.33
CA ASP A 355 15.96 22.25 2.90
C ASP A 355 16.45 22.64 4.30
N LYS A 356 16.20 23.89 4.73
CA LYS A 356 16.64 24.40 6.04
C LYS A 356 15.97 23.68 7.22
N SER A 357 14.85 23.00 7.00
CA SER A 357 14.16 22.22 8.03
C SER A 357 14.61 20.75 8.11
N TYR A 358 15.57 20.33 7.28
CA TYR A 358 16.20 19.01 7.39
C TYR A 358 17.31 19.05 8.45
N LEU A 359 17.35 18.03 9.31
CA LEU A 359 18.39 17.89 10.34
C LEU A 359 19.69 17.34 9.76
N TYR A 360 19.60 16.66 8.62
CA TYR A 360 20.70 16.12 7.83
C TYR A 360 20.24 15.93 6.39
N TRP A 361 21.15 16.11 5.43
CA TRP A 361 20.96 15.80 4.03
C TRP A 361 22.33 15.52 3.40
N ALA A 362 22.46 14.47 2.57
CA ALA A 362 23.71 14.15 1.86
C ALA A 362 23.46 13.34 0.59
N THR A 363 24.47 13.24 -0.29
CA THR A 363 24.48 12.41 -1.51
C THR A 363 25.66 11.43 -1.50
N PRO A 364 25.74 10.47 -2.45
CA PRO A 364 26.94 9.63 -2.64
C PRO A 364 28.24 10.42 -2.91
N PHE A 365 28.12 11.70 -3.27
CA PHE A 365 29.23 12.58 -3.67
C PHE A 365 29.57 13.62 -2.59
N SER A 366 28.95 13.52 -1.41
CA SER A 366 29.14 14.46 -0.30
C SER A 366 30.46 14.23 0.44
N ASP A 367 31.13 15.33 0.82
CA ASP A 367 32.42 15.32 1.53
C ASP A 367 32.31 15.31 3.07
N TYR A 368 31.09 15.42 3.60
CA TYR A 368 30.79 15.43 5.03
C TYR A 368 29.95 14.21 5.47
N ASP A 369 29.94 13.99 6.78
CA ASP A 369 29.07 13.04 7.49
C ASP A 369 27.99 13.78 8.30
N TYR A 370 27.30 13.06 9.21
CA TYR A 370 26.26 13.65 10.05
C TYR A 370 26.77 14.77 10.97
N ASP A 371 27.95 14.58 11.56
CA ASP A 371 28.51 15.51 12.56
C ASP A 371 29.13 16.75 11.87
N GLY A 372 29.61 16.59 10.63
CA GLY A 372 30.14 17.65 9.78
C GLY A 372 29.11 18.40 8.93
N TYR A 373 27.82 18.03 8.99
CA TYR A 373 26.74 18.60 8.19
C TYR A 373 26.49 20.09 8.50
N THR A 374 26.34 20.89 7.45
CA THR A 374 25.67 22.20 7.54
C THR A 374 24.83 22.43 6.28
N PHE A 375 23.74 23.19 6.40
CA PHE A 375 22.91 23.56 5.26
C PHE A 375 23.72 24.23 4.14
N GLY A 376 24.71 25.07 4.48
CA GLY A 376 25.58 25.73 3.50
C GLY A 376 26.44 24.77 2.69
N LYS A 377 27.06 23.77 3.34
CA LYS A 377 27.79 22.69 2.64
C LYS A 377 26.86 21.89 1.74
N ALA A 378 25.70 21.49 2.27
CA ALA A 378 24.72 20.71 1.53
C ALA A 378 24.24 21.40 0.24
N VAL A 379 23.95 22.71 0.31
CA VAL A 379 23.57 23.51 -0.87
C VAL A 379 24.72 23.58 -1.89
N ALA A 380 25.97 23.69 -1.43
CA ALA A 380 27.13 23.68 -2.32
C ALA A 380 27.35 22.33 -3.03
N GLU A 381 26.78 21.24 -2.53
CA GLU A 381 26.91 19.89 -3.09
C GLU A 381 25.70 19.39 -3.87
N SER A 382 24.51 19.96 -3.67
CA SER A 382 23.28 19.46 -4.30
C SER A 382 23.20 19.67 -5.82
N ALA A 383 24.05 20.54 -6.37
CA ALA A 383 24.10 20.85 -7.80
C ALA A 383 24.28 19.59 -8.66
N ALA A 384 23.39 19.38 -9.64
CA ALA A 384 23.39 18.21 -10.52
C ALA A 384 24.74 17.93 -11.20
N ALA A 385 25.54 18.98 -11.49
CA ALA A 385 26.88 18.86 -12.06
C ALA A 385 27.88 18.09 -11.17
N LYS A 386 27.68 18.06 -9.85
CA LYS A 386 28.48 17.28 -8.89
C LYS A 386 27.99 15.83 -8.73
N ARG A 387 26.74 15.56 -9.11
CA ARG A 387 26.06 14.28 -8.89
C ARG A 387 26.24 13.33 -10.08
N ARG A 388 27.50 13.13 -10.46
CA ARG A 388 27.91 12.44 -11.69
C ARG A 388 28.95 11.37 -11.41
N TYR A 389 28.80 10.22 -12.05
CA TYR A 389 29.74 9.10 -12.02
C TYR A 389 30.21 8.73 -13.43
N VAL A 390 31.25 7.87 -13.50
CA VAL A 390 31.76 7.32 -14.76
C VAL A 390 31.05 6.01 -15.07
N LEU A 391 30.40 5.95 -16.23
CA LEU A 391 29.72 4.78 -16.78
C LEU A 391 30.51 4.24 -17.97
N CYS A 392 30.69 2.92 -18.05
CA CYS A 392 31.42 2.25 -19.14
C CYS A 392 32.78 2.94 -19.44
N ASP A 393 33.56 3.16 -18.37
CA ASP A 393 34.91 3.73 -18.32
C ASP A 393 35.11 5.17 -18.85
N THR A 394 34.16 5.71 -19.61
CA THR A 394 34.35 6.95 -20.39
C THR A 394 33.16 7.90 -20.39
N LEU A 395 31.93 7.40 -20.23
CA LEU A 395 30.73 8.22 -20.24
C LEU A 395 30.50 8.84 -18.86
N LYS A 396 29.95 10.05 -18.84
CA LYS A 396 29.45 10.67 -17.60
C LYS A 396 27.95 10.38 -17.51
N ALA A 397 27.49 9.97 -16.34
CA ALA A 397 26.08 9.72 -16.06
C ALA A 397 25.68 10.32 -14.71
N GLN A 398 24.41 10.71 -14.57
CA GLN A 398 23.84 11.30 -13.36
C GLN A 398 23.40 10.24 -12.36
N ASP A 399 23.45 10.57 -11.07
CA ASP A 399 22.85 9.78 -9.99
C ASP A 399 21.98 10.65 -9.07
N ALA A 400 20.70 10.30 -8.99
CA ALA A 400 19.70 11.07 -8.25
C ALA A 400 19.54 10.65 -6.77
N SER A 401 20.39 9.76 -6.24
CA SER A 401 20.30 9.26 -4.86
C SER A 401 20.63 10.33 -3.81
N TYR A 402 19.98 10.28 -2.66
CA TYR A 402 20.23 11.14 -1.48
C TYR A 402 19.71 10.50 -0.19
N VAL A 403 20.22 10.96 0.94
CA VAL A 403 19.68 10.65 2.28
C VAL A 403 19.26 11.94 2.97
N VAL A 404 18.19 11.89 3.77
CA VAL A 404 17.66 13.05 4.52
C VAL A 404 17.09 12.65 5.87
N GLU A 405 17.29 13.49 6.90
CA GLU A 405 16.56 13.44 8.17
C GLU A 405 15.50 14.56 8.21
N PRO A 406 14.27 14.33 7.73
CA PRO A 406 13.25 15.37 7.63
C PRO A 406 12.54 15.68 8.96
N VAL A 407 12.67 14.76 9.93
CA VAL A 407 12.21 14.83 11.33
C VAL A 407 13.17 14.02 12.20
N LYS A 408 13.30 14.38 13.48
CA LYS A 408 14.22 13.72 14.41
C LYS A 408 13.96 12.21 14.52
N GLY A 409 14.99 11.40 14.29
CA GLY A 409 14.99 9.95 14.51
C GLY A 409 14.66 9.10 13.29
N VAL A 410 14.30 9.70 12.14
CA VAL A 410 13.96 8.95 10.91
C VAL A 410 14.76 9.46 9.73
N TRP A 411 15.46 8.56 9.04
CA TRP A 411 16.19 8.85 7.82
C TRP A 411 15.46 8.23 6.63
N LEU A 412 15.26 9.02 5.58
CA LEU A 412 14.79 8.56 4.28
C LEU A 412 15.98 8.48 3.33
N LEU A 413 16.17 7.33 2.70
CA LEU A 413 17.26 7.08 1.74
C LEU A 413 16.65 6.79 0.36
N ALA A 414 16.72 7.79 -0.51
CA ALA A 414 16.31 7.69 -1.91
C ALA A 414 17.45 7.06 -2.71
N ILE A 415 17.15 5.98 -3.42
CA ILE A 415 18.09 5.25 -4.27
C ILE A 415 17.66 5.39 -5.73
N ASP A 416 18.57 5.89 -6.58
CA ASP A 416 18.41 5.92 -8.02
C ASP A 416 18.95 4.61 -8.63
N GLY A 417 18.06 3.63 -8.82
CA GLY A 417 18.41 2.36 -9.46
C GLY A 417 18.51 2.41 -10.99
N GLY A 418 18.39 3.58 -11.62
CA GLY A 418 18.43 3.75 -13.08
C GLY A 418 19.87 3.72 -13.63
N VAL A 419 20.08 2.98 -14.72
CA VAL A 419 21.34 2.96 -15.49
C VAL A 419 21.04 2.88 -16.99
N TYR A 420 21.25 3.99 -17.69
CA TYR A 420 21.02 4.14 -19.13
C TYR A 420 22.28 3.72 -19.88
N LEU A 421 22.32 2.50 -20.41
CA LEU A 421 23.48 1.99 -21.14
C LEU A 421 23.51 2.56 -22.57
N PRO A 422 24.70 2.90 -23.12
CA PRO A 422 24.80 3.30 -24.51
C PRO A 422 24.40 2.14 -25.43
N VAL A 423 23.63 2.43 -26.48
CA VAL A 423 23.31 1.47 -27.55
C VAL A 423 23.81 1.99 -28.88
N ALA A 424 24.32 1.08 -29.72
CA ALA A 424 24.89 1.42 -31.01
C ALA A 424 23.78 1.93 -31.96
N ASN A 425 23.91 3.16 -32.44
CA ASN A 425 23.05 3.73 -33.46
C ASN A 425 23.72 3.69 -34.83
N ARG A 426 22.95 3.56 -35.91
CA ARG A 426 23.45 3.54 -37.29
C ARG A 426 23.98 4.91 -37.75
N ASP A 427 23.53 5.99 -37.11
CA ASP A 427 23.80 7.38 -37.53
C ASP A 427 24.92 8.08 -36.72
N GLY A 428 25.74 7.34 -35.97
CA GLY A 428 26.87 7.89 -35.21
C GLY A 428 26.52 8.70 -33.95
N LYS A 429 25.24 8.98 -33.67
CA LYS A 429 24.77 9.56 -32.40
C LYS A 429 24.67 8.47 -31.32
N THR A 430 25.20 8.70 -30.11
CA THR A 430 25.00 7.78 -28.98
C THR A 430 23.52 7.77 -28.56
N ALA A 431 22.85 6.65 -28.79
CA ALA A 431 21.53 6.38 -28.23
C ALA A 431 21.68 5.66 -26.87
N TYR A 432 20.62 5.63 -26.07
CA TYR A 432 20.62 5.04 -24.73
C TYR A 432 19.49 4.02 -24.56
N SER A 433 19.74 2.96 -23.78
CA SER A 433 18.71 2.02 -23.35
C SER A 433 17.72 2.68 -22.41
N GLY A 434 16.49 2.15 -22.35
CA GLY A 434 15.63 2.37 -21.19
C GLY A 434 16.20 1.69 -19.93
N THR A 435 15.57 1.95 -18.79
CA THR A 435 15.99 1.50 -17.45
C THR A 435 15.03 0.51 -16.79
N SER A 436 14.15 -0.14 -17.56
CA SER A 436 13.11 -1.06 -17.03
C SER A 436 13.64 -2.33 -16.34
N THR A 437 14.94 -2.62 -16.42
CA THR A 437 15.61 -3.68 -15.63
C THR A 437 16.29 -3.15 -14.35
N GLY A 438 16.35 -1.83 -14.21
CA GLY A 438 16.84 -1.06 -13.06
C GLY A 438 18.03 -1.66 -12.33
N TYR A 439 17.74 -2.23 -11.17
CA TYR A 439 18.71 -2.71 -10.20
C TYR A 439 19.73 -3.73 -10.75
N ALA A 440 19.37 -4.51 -11.77
CA ALA A 440 20.29 -5.45 -12.43
C ALA A 440 21.54 -4.77 -13.04
N ASN A 441 21.38 -3.53 -13.55
CA ASN A 441 22.49 -2.73 -14.05
C ASN A 441 23.16 -1.90 -12.94
N THR A 442 22.41 -1.49 -11.91
CA THR A 442 22.97 -0.81 -10.72
C THR A 442 24.07 -1.62 -10.05
N TRP A 443 23.89 -2.94 -9.87
CA TRP A 443 24.91 -3.82 -9.31
C TRP A 443 26.24 -3.77 -10.07
N LYS A 444 26.17 -3.69 -11.41
CA LYS A 444 27.33 -3.71 -12.31
C LYS A 444 28.01 -2.34 -12.45
N HIS A 445 27.23 -1.26 -12.41
CA HIS A 445 27.70 0.08 -12.82
C HIS A 445 27.68 1.14 -11.71
N LYS A 446 27.01 0.88 -10.58
CA LYS A 446 26.90 1.80 -9.44
C LYS A 446 27.40 1.18 -8.12
N GLN A 447 28.51 0.41 -8.15
CA GLN A 447 29.08 -0.19 -6.93
C GLN A 447 29.46 0.84 -5.86
N PHE A 448 29.80 2.08 -6.25
CA PHE A 448 30.02 3.20 -5.32
C PHE A 448 28.77 3.48 -4.46
N LEU A 449 27.57 3.34 -5.03
CA LEU A 449 26.30 3.60 -4.37
C LEU A 449 26.03 2.56 -3.28
N ILE A 450 26.28 1.27 -3.55
CA ILE A 450 26.19 0.19 -2.55
C ILE A 450 27.14 0.45 -1.37
N LYS A 451 28.37 0.88 -1.66
CA LYS A 451 29.37 1.22 -0.63
C LYS A 451 28.97 2.44 0.20
N TRP A 452 28.30 3.43 -0.41
CA TRP A 452 27.76 4.59 0.29
C TRP A 452 26.53 4.25 1.13
N ILE A 453 25.62 3.41 0.63
CA ILE A 453 24.47 2.89 1.37
C ILE A 453 24.93 2.21 2.68
N GLY A 454 26.01 1.42 2.63
CA GLY A 454 26.59 0.82 3.84
C GLY A 454 27.03 1.86 4.89
N LYS A 455 27.68 2.94 4.47
CA LYS A 455 28.03 4.06 5.37
C LYS A 455 26.78 4.74 5.95
N VAL A 456 25.76 4.97 5.12
CA VAL A 456 24.49 5.59 5.56
C VAL A 456 23.78 4.73 6.61
N ALA A 457 23.74 3.42 6.44
CA ALA A 457 23.15 2.50 7.41
C ALA A 457 23.97 2.39 8.70
N GLU A 458 25.31 2.41 8.61
CA GLU A 458 26.19 2.44 9.77
C GLU A 458 26.00 3.72 10.60
N GLU A 459 25.94 4.89 9.94
CA GLU A 459 25.68 6.17 10.58
C GLU A 459 24.27 6.26 11.18
N ALA A 460 23.25 5.80 10.45
CA ALA A 460 21.89 5.70 10.97
C ALA A 460 21.85 4.85 12.26
N ARG A 461 22.55 3.71 12.28
CA ARG A 461 22.69 2.87 13.46
C ARG A 461 23.45 3.57 14.59
N ARG A 462 24.58 4.24 14.29
CA ARG A 462 25.38 5.01 15.28
C ARG A 462 24.54 6.06 15.99
N HIS A 463 23.66 6.73 15.26
CA HIS A 463 22.80 7.80 15.78
C HIS A 463 21.38 7.35 16.17
N GLY A 464 21.11 6.04 16.25
CA GLY A 464 19.82 5.49 16.70
C GLY A 464 18.62 5.84 15.81
N LYS A 465 18.84 5.96 14.50
CA LYS A 465 17.84 6.39 13.51
C LYS A 465 17.13 5.18 12.89
N VAL A 466 15.84 5.32 12.63
CA VAL A 466 15.09 4.41 11.76
C VAL A 466 15.41 4.79 10.31
N LEU A 467 16.19 3.95 9.62
CA LEU A 467 16.49 4.11 8.20
C LEU A 467 15.42 3.44 7.34
N VAL A 468 14.78 4.20 6.47
CA VAL A 468 13.80 3.72 5.49
C VAL A 468 14.35 4.01 4.09
N ALA A 469 14.79 2.97 3.39
CA ALA A 469 15.21 3.08 2.01
C ALA A 469 13.99 3.05 1.07
N PHE A 470 14.08 3.76 -0.04
CA PHE A 470 13.15 3.62 -1.15
C PHE A 470 13.87 3.76 -2.50
N CYS A 471 13.42 2.99 -3.46
CA CYS A 471 13.88 3.00 -4.85
C CYS A 471 12.64 2.83 -5.73
N HIS A 472 12.73 3.10 -7.03
CA HIS A 472 11.66 2.68 -7.93
C HIS A 472 11.62 1.15 -8.08
N TYR A 473 12.77 0.49 -8.20
CA TYR A 473 12.89 -0.94 -8.52
C TYR A 473 12.92 -1.86 -7.27
N PRO A 474 12.40 -3.11 -7.37
CA PRO A 474 12.41 -4.09 -6.27
C PRO A 474 13.83 -4.51 -5.84
N ALA A 475 14.11 -4.50 -4.54
CA ALA A 475 15.37 -4.96 -3.95
C ALA A 475 15.43 -6.47 -3.64
N ALA A 476 14.33 -7.21 -3.82
CA ALA A 476 14.28 -8.67 -3.73
C ALA A 476 13.24 -9.25 -4.70
N GLY A 477 13.31 -10.56 -4.99
CA GLY A 477 12.37 -11.26 -5.87
C GLY A 477 10.92 -11.22 -5.35
N PHE A 478 9.95 -11.18 -6.26
CA PHE A 478 8.55 -10.82 -5.96
C PHE A 478 7.52 -11.89 -6.35
N HIS A 479 7.95 -13.10 -6.71
CA HIS A 479 7.07 -14.22 -7.11
C HIS A 479 6.75 -15.21 -5.98
N ASN A 480 7.09 -14.89 -4.73
CA ASN A 480 6.91 -15.78 -3.57
C ASN A 480 7.52 -17.18 -3.74
N GLY A 481 8.64 -17.28 -4.46
CA GLY A 481 9.36 -18.52 -4.75
C GLY A 481 8.88 -19.28 -6.00
N ALA A 482 7.92 -18.73 -6.76
CA ALA A 482 7.38 -19.36 -7.95
C ALA A 482 8.27 -19.28 -9.20
N ASP A 483 9.42 -18.59 -9.15
CA ASP A 483 10.34 -18.32 -10.26
C ASP A 483 10.62 -19.56 -11.14
N SER A 484 10.92 -20.70 -10.50
CA SER A 484 11.20 -21.97 -11.19
C SER A 484 9.99 -22.59 -11.90
N VAL A 485 8.79 -22.34 -11.39
CA VAL A 485 7.53 -22.76 -12.01
C VAL A 485 7.22 -21.86 -13.21
N ILE A 486 7.37 -20.55 -13.04
CA ILE A 486 7.12 -19.56 -14.10
C ILE A 486 8.08 -19.78 -15.28
N SER A 487 9.40 -19.82 -15.04
CA SER A 487 10.42 -20.03 -16.07
C SER A 487 10.19 -21.33 -16.86
N ARG A 488 9.85 -22.43 -16.18
CA ARG A 488 9.55 -23.71 -16.84
C ARG A 488 8.26 -23.69 -17.66
N TRP A 489 7.20 -23.07 -17.16
CA TRP A 489 5.85 -23.19 -17.72
C TRP A 489 5.49 -22.06 -18.70
N ALA A 490 5.73 -20.80 -18.32
CA ALA A 490 5.39 -19.62 -19.12
C ALA A 490 6.64 -18.91 -19.72
N GLY A 491 7.84 -19.17 -19.19
CA GLY A 491 9.10 -18.62 -19.68
C GLY A 491 9.51 -17.29 -19.06
N ASP A 492 10.78 -16.93 -19.22
CA ASP A 492 11.47 -15.85 -18.49
C ASP A 492 10.98 -14.41 -18.79
N LYS A 493 10.02 -14.26 -19.70
CA LYS A 493 9.35 -12.98 -19.98
C LYS A 493 8.06 -12.81 -19.18
N ALA A 494 7.44 -13.90 -18.75
CA ALA A 494 6.17 -13.89 -18.04
C ALA A 494 6.30 -13.37 -16.60
N PHE A 495 5.20 -12.87 -16.04
CA PHE A 495 5.10 -12.36 -14.67
C PHE A 495 6.20 -11.34 -14.31
N ASN A 496 6.69 -10.57 -15.30
CA ASN A 496 7.81 -9.65 -15.14
C ASN A 496 9.15 -10.29 -14.69
N MET A 497 9.39 -11.60 -14.89
CA MET A 497 10.62 -12.27 -14.43
C MET A 497 11.93 -11.56 -14.85
N HIS A 498 11.99 -10.98 -16.05
CA HIS A 498 13.12 -10.17 -16.53
C HIS A 498 13.46 -8.93 -15.67
N ARG A 499 12.60 -8.55 -14.71
CA ARG A 499 12.78 -7.45 -13.75
C ARG A 499 13.22 -7.92 -12.36
N ASN A 500 13.41 -9.23 -12.14
CA ASN A 500 13.93 -9.72 -10.87
C ASN A 500 15.34 -9.15 -10.59
N PRO A 501 15.59 -8.63 -9.38
CA PRO A 501 16.92 -8.16 -9.02
C PRO A 501 17.89 -9.36 -8.91
N PRO A 502 19.17 -9.21 -9.30
CA PRO A 502 20.19 -10.22 -9.06
C PRO A 502 20.31 -10.55 -7.57
N ARG A 503 20.59 -11.82 -7.25
CA ARG A 503 20.71 -12.27 -5.86
C ARG A 503 21.88 -11.55 -5.15
N GLU A 504 22.97 -11.32 -5.88
CA GLU A 504 24.17 -10.62 -5.41
C GLU A 504 23.86 -9.20 -4.94
N LEU A 505 22.95 -8.50 -5.64
CA LEU A 505 22.51 -7.16 -5.22
C LEU A 505 21.65 -7.24 -3.95
N THR A 506 20.71 -8.18 -3.90
CA THR A 506 19.83 -8.40 -2.74
C THR A 506 20.69 -8.63 -1.49
N ASP A 507 21.66 -9.54 -1.59
CA ASP A 507 22.61 -9.85 -0.53
C ASP A 507 23.51 -8.65 -0.20
N ALA A 508 23.89 -7.82 -1.18
CA ALA A 508 24.73 -6.64 -0.96
C ALA A 508 23.99 -5.50 -0.24
N LEU A 509 22.71 -5.24 -0.56
CA LEU A 509 21.87 -4.25 0.15
C LEU A 509 21.58 -4.69 1.59
N LEU A 510 21.35 -5.99 1.78
CA LEU A 510 21.11 -6.62 3.07
C LEU A 510 22.37 -6.58 3.96
N LYS A 511 23.56 -6.90 3.41
CA LYS A 511 24.87 -6.73 4.08
C LYS A 511 25.24 -5.26 4.31
N ALA A 512 24.75 -4.35 3.46
CA ALA A 512 24.88 -2.92 3.67
C ALA A 512 23.94 -2.40 4.79
N GLY A 513 23.14 -3.26 5.43
CA GLY A 513 22.33 -2.91 6.61
C GLY A 513 20.94 -2.34 6.32
N ILE A 514 20.45 -2.45 5.08
CA ILE A 514 19.07 -2.05 4.76
C ILE A 514 18.08 -3.06 5.36
N LYS A 515 17.19 -2.58 6.25
CA LYS A 515 16.13 -3.38 6.87
C LYS A 515 14.74 -3.13 6.29
N ILE A 516 14.45 -1.90 5.88
CA ILE A 516 13.19 -1.51 5.23
C ILE A 516 13.52 -0.90 3.88
N HIS A 517 12.95 -1.49 2.82
CA HIS A 517 13.02 -0.99 1.45
C HIS A 517 11.60 -0.92 0.86
N PHE A 518 11.22 0.24 0.31
CA PHE A 518 9.98 0.42 -0.44
C PHE A 518 10.28 0.60 -1.94
N ALA A 519 9.48 -0.04 -2.80
CA ALA A 519 9.58 0.14 -4.25
C ALA A 519 8.23 0.17 -4.98
N GLY A 520 8.23 0.70 -6.20
CA GLY A 520 7.09 0.76 -7.13
C GLY A 520 7.32 -0.15 -8.33
N HIS A 521 7.26 0.41 -9.54
CA HIS A 521 7.71 -0.15 -10.83
C HIS A 521 6.94 -1.35 -11.39
N LEU A 522 6.54 -2.28 -10.53
CA LEU A 522 5.77 -3.47 -10.89
C LEU A 522 4.26 -3.24 -10.79
N HIS A 523 3.85 -2.15 -10.13
CA HIS A 523 2.47 -1.85 -9.72
C HIS A 523 1.87 -2.89 -8.75
N GLN A 524 2.72 -3.62 -8.02
CA GLN A 524 2.32 -4.76 -7.20
C GLN A 524 2.15 -4.40 -5.72
N ASN A 525 1.11 -4.93 -5.09
CA ASN A 525 1.03 -5.05 -3.64
C ASN A 525 1.64 -6.39 -3.21
N ASN A 526 2.92 -6.39 -2.85
CA ASN A 526 3.62 -7.58 -2.37
C ASN A 526 4.65 -7.21 -1.28
N THR A 527 5.01 -8.17 -0.43
CA THR A 527 6.17 -8.04 0.47
C THR A 527 7.06 -9.27 0.32
N ALA A 528 8.35 -9.05 0.10
CA ALA A 528 9.37 -10.09 0.11
C ALA A 528 10.31 -9.87 1.30
N VAL A 529 10.70 -10.95 1.97
CA VAL A 529 11.65 -10.93 3.08
C VAL A 529 12.92 -11.64 2.64
N ALA A 530 14.02 -10.90 2.57
CA ALA A 530 15.35 -11.44 2.34
C ALA A 530 16.06 -11.64 3.69
N ASP A 531 16.73 -12.78 3.85
CA ASP A 531 17.47 -13.19 5.04
C ASP A 531 18.75 -13.93 4.57
N ASP A 532 19.90 -13.64 5.18
CA ASP A 532 21.18 -14.31 4.89
C ASP A 532 21.55 -15.41 5.89
N GLY A 533 20.71 -15.66 6.90
CA GLY A 533 20.96 -16.60 7.99
C GLY A 533 22.01 -16.12 9.00
N GLN A 534 22.54 -14.91 8.85
CA GLN A 534 23.56 -14.30 9.72
C GLN A 534 22.97 -13.17 10.59
N GLY A 535 21.64 -13.02 10.60
CA GLY A 535 20.91 -12.03 11.38
C GLY A 535 20.63 -10.72 10.64
N HIS A 536 20.96 -10.63 9.34
CA HIS A 536 20.53 -9.52 8.50
C HIS A 536 19.21 -9.88 7.80
N VAL A 537 18.17 -9.07 8.03
CA VAL A 537 16.84 -9.26 7.43
C VAL A 537 16.40 -7.95 6.76
N MET A 538 15.97 -8.05 5.51
CA MET A 538 15.46 -6.93 4.71
C MET A 538 14.03 -7.20 4.24
N TYR A 539 13.12 -6.28 4.55
CA TYR A 539 11.76 -6.26 4.02
C TYR A 539 11.73 -5.40 2.75
N ASN A 540 11.55 -6.03 1.59
CA ASN A 540 11.30 -5.37 0.31
C ASN A 540 9.79 -5.28 0.07
N ILE A 541 9.25 -4.06 0.12
CA ILE A 541 7.82 -3.78 0.18
C ILE A 541 7.42 -3.11 -1.14
N GLN A 542 6.70 -3.84 -1.99
CA GLN A 542 6.16 -3.31 -3.24
C GLN A 542 4.89 -2.52 -2.95
N VAL A 543 4.91 -1.24 -3.30
CA VAL A 543 3.81 -0.29 -3.22
C VAL A 543 2.98 -0.46 -4.51
N PRO A 544 1.68 -0.80 -4.41
CA PRO A 544 0.83 -0.83 -5.59
C PRO A 544 0.69 0.57 -6.20
N SER A 545 0.45 0.63 -7.51
CA SER A 545 0.13 1.89 -8.18
C SER A 545 -1.28 2.36 -7.81
N VAL A 546 -1.46 3.66 -7.67
CA VAL A 546 -2.80 4.27 -7.59
C VAL A 546 -3.52 4.31 -8.94
N SER A 547 -2.85 3.91 -10.02
CA SER A 547 -3.29 3.98 -11.42
C SER A 547 -3.33 2.61 -12.11
N ALA A 548 -3.28 1.54 -11.33
CA ALA A 548 -3.42 0.16 -11.79
C ALA A 548 -4.31 -0.64 -10.81
N TYR A 549 -4.53 -1.92 -11.13
CA TYR A 549 -5.27 -2.83 -10.28
C TYR A 549 -4.34 -3.44 -9.20
N MET A 550 -4.66 -3.41 -7.91
CA MET A 550 -5.76 -2.74 -7.20
C MET A 550 -5.31 -1.35 -6.74
N PRO A 551 -6.06 -0.26 -6.99
CA PRO A 551 -5.56 1.10 -6.74
C PRO A 551 -5.41 1.36 -5.23
N ALA A 552 -4.17 1.51 -4.78
CA ALA A 552 -3.85 1.62 -3.36
C ALA A 552 -2.53 2.37 -3.13
N TYR A 553 -2.28 2.74 -1.87
CA TYR A 553 -1.00 3.28 -1.40
C TYR A 553 -0.63 2.66 -0.05
N LYS A 554 0.61 2.84 0.42
CA LYS A 554 1.06 2.31 1.72
C LYS A 554 1.32 3.41 2.74
N ILE A 555 1.18 3.07 4.02
CA ILE A 555 1.54 3.91 5.17
C ILE A 555 2.53 3.13 6.03
N LEU A 556 3.70 3.71 6.28
CA LEU A 556 4.60 3.29 7.35
C LEU A 556 4.29 4.12 8.60
N THR A 557 4.01 3.46 9.73
CA THR A 557 3.94 4.07 11.05
C THR A 557 5.18 3.68 11.84
N VAL A 558 5.96 4.67 12.28
CA VAL A 558 7.16 4.46 13.10
C VAL A 558 6.75 4.48 14.58
N CYS A 559 6.89 3.34 15.24
CA CYS A 559 6.45 3.09 16.61
C CYS A 559 7.68 3.03 17.53
N GLY A 560 8.30 4.18 17.78
CA GLY A 560 9.57 4.27 18.51
C GLY A 560 10.77 3.92 17.63
N ASP A 561 11.79 3.28 18.20
CA ASP A 561 13.12 3.05 17.59
C ASP A 561 13.33 1.62 17.06
N SER A 562 12.36 0.74 17.29
CA SER A 562 12.51 -0.72 17.20
C SER A 562 11.34 -1.42 16.50
N LEU A 563 10.21 -0.72 16.30
CA LEU A 563 9.03 -1.23 15.64
C LEU A 563 8.57 -0.27 14.54
N CYS A 564 8.31 -0.82 13.36
CA CYS A 564 7.57 -0.15 12.30
C CYS A 564 6.33 -0.97 11.94
N ARG A 565 5.29 -0.30 11.44
CA ARG A 565 4.04 -0.93 11.02
C ARG A 565 3.66 -0.46 9.63
N VAL A 566 3.41 -1.39 8.73
CA VAL A 566 2.98 -1.12 7.36
C VAL A 566 1.48 -1.37 7.25
N GLN A 567 0.77 -0.46 6.57
CA GLN A 567 -0.64 -0.59 6.24
C GLN A 567 -0.86 -0.24 4.77
N THR A 568 -1.64 -1.02 4.05
CA THR A 568 -2.05 -0.74 2.67
C THR A 568 -3.46 -0.18 2.66
N VAL A 569 -3.68 0.92 1.94
CA VAL A 569 -4.93 1.65 1.88
C VAL A 569 -5.41 1.65 0.44
N VAL A 570 -6.53 0.98 0.17
CA VAL A 570 -7.19 0.98 -1.14
C VAL A 570 -7.95 2.29 -1.33
N LEU A 571 -7.89 2.84 -2.54
CA LEU A 571 -8.63 4.03 -2.95
C LEU A 571 -10.06 3.65 -3.33
N ASP A 572 -10.89 3.36 -2.33
CA ASP A 572 -12.30 2.99 -2.53
C ASP A 572 -13.15 4.12 -3.18
N SER A 573 -12.67 5.37 -3.15
CA SER A 573 -13.32 6.52 -3.78
C SER A 573 -12.30 7.49 -4.36
N VAL A 574 -12.45 7.79 -5.65
CA VAL A 574 -11.66 8.79 -6.39
C VAL A 574 -12.62 9.83 -6.98
N PRO A 575 -12.66 11.07 -6.49
CA PRO A 575 -13.50 12.10 -7.10
C PRO A 575 -13.13 12.34 -8.58
N LYS A 576 -14.13 12.64 -9.41
CA LYS A 576 -13.97 12.97 -10.84
C LYS A 576 -13.44 11.89 -11.80
N PHE A 577 -13.13 10.66 -11.38
CA PHE A 577 -12.69 9.58 -12.31
C PHE A 577 -13.63 9.36 -13.52
N ARG A 578 -14.89 9.77 -13.38
CA ARG A 578 -15.96 9.67 -14.37
C ARG A 578 -16.02 10.81 -15.39
N SER A 579 -15.21 11.86 -15.24
CA SER A 579 -15.35 13.09 -16.06
C SER A 579 -15.02 12.89 -17.53
N LEU A 580 -14.36 11.78 -17.88
CA LEU A 580 -13.87 11.49 -19.22
C LEU A 580 -14.79 10.59 -20.04
N TRP A 581 -15.79 9.97 -19.41
CA TRP A 581 -16.77 9.13 -20.10
C TRP A 581 -17.41 9.77 -21.34
N PRO A 582 -17.73 11.09 -21.39
CA PRO A 582 -18.21 11.71 -22.62
C PRO A 582 -17.22 11.63 -23.80
N ARG A 583 -15.90 11.65 -23.55
CA ARG A 583 -14.89 11.43 -24.61
C ARG A 583 -14.82 9.98 -25.04
N TYR A 584 -14.82 9.04 -24.10
CA TYR A 584 -14.83 7.61 -24.43
C TYR A 584 -16.11 7.21 -25.19
N PHE A 585 -17.26 7.83 -24.89
CA PHE A 585 -18.47 7.66 -25.70
C PHE A 585 -18.36 8.28 -27.11
N SER A 586 -17.54 9.33 -27.32
CA SER A 586 -17.25 9.84 -28.66
C SER A 586 -16.33 8.89 -29.43
N GLU A 587 -15.26 8.38 -28.80
CA GLU A 587 -14.38 7.32 -29.33
C GLU A 587 -15.19 6.11 -29.78
N TYR A 588 -16.00 5.53 -28.90
CA TYR A 588 -16.84 4.38 -29.22
C TYR A 588 -17.80 4.61 -30.40
N LYS A 589 -18.37 5.83 -30.51
CA LYS A 589 -19.22 6.19 -31.66
C LYS A 589 -18.43 6.36 -32.95
N HIS A 590 -17.23 6.93 -32.87
CA HIS A 590 -16.32 7.07 -34.00
C HIS A 590 -15.90 5.68 -34.51
N ASP A 591 -15.48 4.78 -33.61
CA ASP A 591 -15.05 3.43 -33.96
C ASP A 591 -16.16 2.64 -34.66
N ILE A 592 -17.41 2.72 -34.16
CA ILE A 592 -18.58 2.14 -34.85
C ILE A 592 -18.77 2.72 -36.25
N ALA A 593 -18.72 4.05 -36.39
CA ALA A 593 -18.95 4.72 -37.67
C ALA A 593 -17.83 4.43 -38.70
N SER A 594 -16.60 4.27 -38.22
CA SER A 594 -15.41 3.94 -39.01
C SER A 594 -15.19 2.43 -39.21
N GLY A 595 -16.02 1.56 -38.63
CA GLY A 595 -15.89 0.10 -38.72
C GLY A 595 -14.64 -0.47 -38.02
N THR A 596 -14.14 0.21 -37.00
CA THR A 596 -12.95 -0.18 -36.22
C THR A 596 -13.32 -1.12 -35.06
N GLU A 597 -12.35 -1.90 -34.55
CA GLU A 597 -12.53 -2.74 -33.36
C GLU A 597 -12.97 -1.89 -32.16
N THR A 598 -14.06 -2.29 -31.50
CA THR A 598 -14.60 -1.61 -30.32
C THR A 598 -14.29 -2.37 -29.03
N TRP A 599 -14.42 -1.69 -27.89
CA TRP A 599 -14.23 -2.25 -26.54
C TRP A 599 -15.55 -2.39 -25.79
N ASN A 600 -15.58 -3.22 -24.74
CA ASN A 600 -16.79 -3.44 -23.95
C ASN A 600 -17.18 -2.18 -23.15
N THR A 601 -18.37 -1.63 -23.44
CA THR A 601 -18.90 -0.43 -22.78
C THR A 601 -19.23 -0.60 -21.30
N ASP A 602 -19.33 -1.84 -20.79
CA ASP A 602 -19.58 -2.15 -19.37
C ASP A 602 -18.63 -1.39 -18.43
N ILE A 603 -17.38 -1.13 -18.84
CA ILE A 603 -16.40 -0.36 -18.06
C ILE A 603 -16.91 1.04 -17.68
N LEU A 604 -17.69 1.69 -18.54
CA LEU A 604 -18.27 3.02 -18.30
C LEU A 604 -19.43 3.01 -17.29
N TYR A 605 -19.92 1.83 -16.90
CA TYR A 605 -20.96 1.67 -15.88
C TYR A 605 -20.39 1.31 -14.50
N SER A 606 -19.06 1.33 -14.35
CA SER A 606 -18.36 1.01 -13.08
C SER A 606 -18.83 1.87 -11.91
N GLY A 607 -19.26 1.21 -10.83
CA GLY A 607 -19.85 1.82 -9.63
C GLY A 607 -18.88 2.60 -8.73
N ASP A 608 -17.59 2.31 -8.82
CA ASP A 608 -16.49 2.99 -8.13
C ASP A 608 -15.17 2.83 -8.92
N TYR A 609 -14.10 3.45 -8.44
CA TYR A 609 -12.80 3.43 -9.10
C TYR A 609 -12.09 2.05 -9.05
N PRO A 610 -12.13 1.28 -7.94
CA PRO A 610 -11.68 -0.11 -7.94
C PRO A 610 -12.39 -1.00 -8.99
N SER A 611 -13.70 -0.81 -9.19
CA SER A 611 -14.47 -1.54 -10.22
C SER A 611 -14.04 -1.17 -11.64
N PHE A 612 -13.76 0.12 -11.88
CA PHE A 612 -13.20 0.59 -13.16
C PHE A 612 -11.81 -0.01 -13.43
N CYS A 613 -10.95 -0.03 -12.41
CA CYS A 613 -9.64 -0.68 -12.48
C CYS A 613 -9.75 -2.20 -12.72
N ASP A 614 -10.73 -2.89 -12.13
CA ASP A 614 -10.97 -4.33 -12.38
C ASP A 614 -11.42 -4.59 -13.82
N MET A 615 -12.28 -3.72 -14.38
CA MET A 615 -12.74 -3.84 -15.76
C MET A 615 -11.61 -3.63 -16.77
N HIS A 616 -10.78 -2.60 -16.56
CA HIS A 616 -9.52 -2.42 -17.28
C HIS A 616 -8.59 -3.63 -17.12
N PHE A 617 -8.42 -4.15 -15.90
CA PHE A 617 -7.54 -5.28 -15.63
C PHE A 617 -8.01 -6.59 -16.27
N ARG A 618 -9.32 -6.85 -16.33
CA ARG A 618 -9.89 -7.99 -17.06
C ARG A 618 -9.62 -7.90 -18.56
N ALA A 619 -9.73 -6.71 -19.15
CA ALA A 619 -9.36 -6.49 -20.55
C ALA A 619 -7.87 -6.75 -20.78
N LEU A 620 -7.01 -6.23 -19.90
CA LEU A 620 -5.56 -6.46 -19.94
C LEU A 620 -5.19 -7.95 -19.79
N VAL A 621 -5.85 -8.68 -18.89
CA VAL A 621 -5.64 -10.13 -18.72
C VAL A 621 -5.94 -10.87 -20.02
N ALA A 622 -7.06 -10.54 -20.69
CA ALA A 622 -7.40 -11.15 -21.97
C ALA A 622 -6.39 -10.76 -23.07
N SER A 623 -6.23 -9.46 -23.36
CA SER A 623 -5.51 -8.97 -24.55
C SER A 623 -3.98 -9.00 -24.46
N ARG A 624 -3.43 -9.17 -23.25
CA ARG A 624 -1.98 -9.18 -23.02
C ARG A 624 -1.52 -10.49 -22.40
N TYR A 625 -2.07 -10.86 -21.25
CA TYR A 625 -1.52 -11.98 -20.50
C TYR A 625 -1.92 -13.34 -21.10
N VAL A 626 -3.20 -13.54 -21.43
CA VAL A 626 -3.67 -14.75 -22.13
C VAL A 626 -3.10 -14.84 -23.54
N GLU A 627 -3.16 -13.75 -24.32
CA GLU A 627 -2.73 -13.76 -25.73
C GLU A 627 -1.20 -13.87 -25.93
N ARG A 628 -0.38 -13.28 -25.05
CA ARG A 628 1.03 -12.99 -25.36
C ARG A 628 2.03 -13.48 -24.31
N GLU A 629 1.57 -13.89 -23.14
CA GLU A 629 2.43 -14.19 -21.99
C GLU A 629 2.31 -15.64 -21.52
N LEU A 630 1.08 -16.18 -21.45
CA LEU A 630 0.84 -17.57 -21.07
C LEU A 630 0.96 -18.53 -22.28
N PRO A 631 1.21 -19.84 -22.04
CA PRO A 631 1.18 -20.86 -23.09
C PRO A 631 -0.16 -20.89 -23.83
N SER A 632 -0.15 -20.98 -25.17
CA SER A 632 -1.36 -20.78 -26.00
C SER A 632 -2.56 -21.64 -25.57
N VAL A 633 -2.32 -22.87 -25.11
CA VAL A 633 -3.34 -23.80 -24.58
C VAL A 633 -4.23 -23.20 -23.47
N VAL A 634 -3.74 -22.16 -22.77
CA VAL A 634 -4.55 -21.40 -21.81
C VAL A 634 -5.65 -20.62 -22.54
N GLY A 635 -5.31 -19.85 -23.58
CA GLY A 635 -6.27 -19.13 -24.42
C GLY A 635 -7.09 -20.06 -25.32
N ASP A 636 -6.44 -21.01 -26.00
CA ASP A 636 -7.04 -21.96 -26.95
C ASP A 636 -8.05 -22.92 -26.31
N SER A 637 -8.00 -23.13 -24.99
CA SER A 637 -8.80 -24.16 -24.32
C SER A 637 -9.24 -23.84 -22.89
N ILE A 638 -8.36 -23.37 -22.00
CA ILE A 638 -8.77 -23.16 -20.59
C ILE A 638 -9.78 -22.02 -20.48
N VAL A 639 -9.51 -20.88 -21.12
CA VAL A 639 -10.27 -19.63 -21.00
C VAL A 639 -11.74 -19.78 -21.37
N SER A 640 -12.07 -20.63 -22.35
CA SER A 640 -13.43 -20.88 -22.83
C SER A 640 -14.24 -21.90 -22.00
N MET A 641 -13.60 -22.62 -21.09
CA MET A 641 -14.27 -23.60 -20.22
C MET A 641 -14.94 -22.94 -19.00
N ASN A 642 -16.02 -23.55 -18.51
CA ASN A 642 -16.59 -23.22 -17.22
C ASN A 642 -15.91 -23.97 -16.06
N GLY A 643 -16.15 -23.53 -14.84
CA GLY A 643 -15.53 -24.11 -13.64
C GLY A 643 -15.84 -25.60 -13.45
N SER A 644 -17.07 -26.04 -13.75
CA SER A 644 -17.46 -27.45 -13.63
C SER A 644 -16.70 -28.35 -14.62
N GLN A 645 -16.43 -27.88 -15.84
CA GLN A 645 -15.58 -28.58 -16.82
C GLN A 645 -14.14 -28.71 -16.32
N LEU A 646 -13.55 -27.61 -15.83
CA LEU A 646 -12.16 -27.58 -15.33
C LEU A 646 -11.99 -28.45 -14.08
N MET A 647 -12.93 -28.39 -13.13
CA MET A 647 -12.95 -29.27 -11.96
C MET A 647 -13.12 -30.74 -12.36
N GLY A 648 -14.02 -31.03 -13.32
CA GLY A 648 -14.21 -32.37 -13.87
C GLY A 648 -12.93 -32.95 -14.50
N MET A 649 -12.18 -32.16 -15.26
CA MET A 649 -10.88 -32.53 -15.82
C MET A 649 -9.80 -32.81 -14.75
N ALA A 650 -9.84 -32.06 -13.64
CA ALA A 650 -9.00 -32.32 -12.48
C ALA A 650 -9.47 -33.56 -11.67
N GLY A 651 -10.66 -34.12 -11.95
CA GLY A 651 -11.27 -35.21 -11.20
C GLY A 651 -11.89 -34.77 -9.86
N VAL A 652 -12.19 -33.48 -9.72
CA VAL A 652 -12.80 -32.88 -8.52
C VAL A 652 -14.31 -32.74 -8.75
N LYS A 653 -15.12 -33.19 -7.77
CA LYS A 653 -16.57 -32.98 -7.79
C LYS A 653 -16.91 -31.62 -7.17
N GLU A 654 -17.84 -30.91 -7.79
CA GLU A 654 -18.46 -29.71 -7.20
C GLU A 654 -19.37 -30.08 -6.01
N SER A 655 -19.54 -29.14 -5.07
CA SER A 655 -20.51 -29.24 -3.98
C SER A 655 -21.81 -28.55 -4.42
N PRO A 656 -23.00 -29.12 -4.17
CA PRO A 656 -24.28 -28.46 -4.45
C PRO A 656 -24.44 -27.09 -3.78
N GLU A 657 -23.81 -26.91 -2.62
CA GLU A 657 -23.81 -25.68 -1.83
C GLU A 657 -22.82 -24.63 -2.37
N GLN A 658 -21.84 -25.05 -3.17
CA GLN A 658 -20.79 -24.21 -3.75
C GLN A 658 -20.54 -24.62 -5.22
N PRO A 659 -21.47 -24.31 -6.14
CA PRO A 659 -21.31 -24.62 -7.56
C PRO A 659 -20.11 -23.87 -8.15
N ALA A 660 -19.50 -24.43 -9.20
CA ALA A 660 -18.33 -23.86 -9.87
C ALA A 660 -18.71 -22.70 -10.83
N ALA A 661 -19.42 -21.69 -10.30
CA ALA A 661 -19.93 -20.53 -11.01
C ALA A 661 -18.83 -19.50 -11.31
N TRP A 662 -17.92 -19.88 -12.20
CA TRP A 662 -16.81 -19.09 -12.72
C TRP A 662 -16.33 -19.67 -14.06
N THR A 663 -15.51 -18.92 -14.80
CA THR A 663 -14.94 -19.32 -16.09
C THR A 663 -13.43 -19.53 -16.01
N GLY A 664 -12.83 -20.20 -16.99
CA GLY A 664 -11.38 -20.26 -17.12
C GLY A 664 -10.74 -18.88 -17.25
N LEU A 665 -11.44 -17.91 -17.85
CA LEU A 665 -11.02 -16.51 -17.82
C LEU A 665 -10.98 -15.94 -16.39
N ASP A 666 -11.99 -16.22 -15.55
CA ASP A 666 -11.96 -15.81 -14.14
C ASP A 666 -10.81 -16.50 -13.38
N LEU A 667 -10.51 -17.77 -13.65
CA LEU A 667 -9.36 -18.48 -13.06
C LEU A 667 -8.01 -17.81 -13.40
N VAL A 668 -7.81 -17.45 -14.67
CA VAL A 668 -6.59 -16.75 -15.10
C VAL A 668 -6.58 -15.30 -14.60
N THR A 669 -7.74 -14.64 -14.54
CA THR A 669 -7.88 -13.32 -13.93
C THR A 669 -7.49 -13.38 -12.45
N ASP A 670 -8.01 -14.35 -11.69
CA ASP A 670 -7.76 -14.52 -10.26
C ASP A 670 -6.27 -14.85 -9.97
N LEU A 671 -5.61 -15.62 -10.85
CA LEU A 671 -4.14 -15.79 -10.84
C LEU A 671 -3.39 -14.45 -10.92
N TYR A 672 -3.72 -13.62 -11.91
CA TYR A 672 -3.06 -12.31 -12.05
C TYR A 672 -3.52 -11.30 -10.98
N ARG A 673 -4.75 -11.37 -10.48
CA ARG A 673 -5.20 -10.55 -9.34
C ARG A 673 -4.33 -10.82 -8.11
N LEU A 674 -4.05 -12.09 -7.81
CA LEU A 674 -3.15 -12.45 -6.71
C LEU A 674 -1.70 -11.98 -6.96
N HIS A 675 -1.21 -12.07 -8.20
CA HIS A 675 0.12 -11.57 -8.57
C HIS A 675 0.28 -10.04 -8.38
N PHE A 676 -0.73 -9.25 -8.76
CA PHE A 676 -0.66 -7.80 -8.70
C PHE A 676 -1.20 -7.17 -7.41
N ALA A 677 -2.25 -7.72 -6.82
CA ALA A 677 -2.90 -7.17 -5.63
C ALA A 677 -2.59 -7.94 -4.33
N GLY A 678 -1.91 -9.09 -4.39
CA GLY A 678 -1.61 -9.90 -3.20
C GLY A 678 -2.86 -10.23 -2.41
N SER A 679 -2.80 -10.07 -1.08
CA SER A 679 -3.95 -10.32 -0.21
C SER A 679 -5.16 -9.39 -0.45
N LEU A 680 -5.01 -8.26 -1.15
CA LEU A 680 -6.13 -7.39 -1.51
C LEU A 680 -7.04 -8.01 -2.58
N ALA A 681 -6.54 -8.96 -3.38
CA ALA A 681 -7.33 -9.71 -4.36
C ALA A 681 -8.50 -10.46 -3.69
N LEU A 682 -8.32 -10.89 -2.43
CA LEU A 682 -9.34 -11.60 -1.64
C LEU A 682 -10.58 -10.73 -1.30
N ARG A 683 -10.55 -9.42 -1.61
CA ARG A 683 -11.76 -8.58 -1.62
C ARG A 683 -12.74 -8.94 -2.74
N GLN A 684 -12.26 -9.56 -3.81
CA GLN A 684 -13.03 -9.92 -5.01
C GLN A 684 -13.03 -11.43 -5.29
N ILE A 685 -11.98 -12.16 -4.89
CA ILE A 685 -11.92 -13.62 -5.00
C ILE A 685 -12.56 -14.23 -3.74
N PRO A 686 -13.75 -14.86 -3.81
CA PRO A 686 -14.39 -15.41 -2.65
C PRO A 686 -13.70 -16.70 -2.18
N GLN A 687 -13.64 -16.93 -0.86
CA GLN A 687 -12.90 -18.05 -0.27
C GLN A 687 -13.28 -19.43 -0.83
N TRP A 688 -14.56 -19.65 -1.16
CA TRP A 688 -15.02 -20.92 -1.75
C TRP A 688 -14.34 -21.22 -3.11
N ARG A 689 -14.02 -20.18 -3.89
CA ARG A 689 -13.37 -20.31 -5.20
C ARG A 689 -11.89 -20.66 -5.04
N ILE A 690 -11.20 -20.03 -4.09
CA ILE A 690 -9.84 -20.43 -3.69
C ILE A 690 -9.82 -21.91 -3.26
N SER A 691 -10.77 -22.34 -2.42
CA SER A 691 -10.88 -23.74 -1.98
C SER A 691 -11.06 -24.72 -3.14
N GLN A 692 -11.78 -24.33 -4.20
CA GLN A 692 -11.92 -25.13 -5.43
C GLN A 692 -10.61 -25.19 -6.23
N TYR A 693 -9.88 -24.08 -6.35
CA TYR A 693 -8.57 -24.03 -7.01
C TYR A 693 -7.53 -24.91 -6.27
N GLU A 694 -7.51 -24.85 -4.95
CA GLU A 694 -6.69 -25.76 -4.14
C GLU A 694 -7.12 -27.23 -4.27
N ALA A 695 -8.43 -27.51 -4.40
CA ALA A 695 -8.91 -28.88 -4.59
C ALA A 695 -8.46 -29.46 -5.92
N MET A 696 -8.45 -28.66 -6.99
CA MET A 696 -7.84 -29.03 -8.28
C MET A 696 -6.32 -29.23 -8.14
N LEU A 697 -5.61 -28.34 -7.43
CA LEU A 697 -4.17 -28.52 -7.21
C LEU A 697 -3.86 -29.83 -6.47
N ARG A 698 -4.56 -30.11 -5.38
CA ARG A 698 -4.43 -31.36 -4.61
C ARG A 698 -4.73 -32.60 -5.45
N SER A 699 -5.70 -32.54 -6.36
CA SER A 699 -6.02 -33.69 -7.21
C SER A 699 -4.95 -33.99 -8.26
N PHE A 700 -3.98 -33.10 -8.51
CA PHE A 700 -2.80 -33.35 -9.34
C PHE A 700 -1.59 -33.90 -8.57
N GLU A 701 -1.64 -34.01 -7.24
CA GLU A 701 -0.54 -34.58 -6.45
C GLU A 701 -0.27 -36.04 -6.85
N GLY A 702 1.01 -36.36 -7.05
CA GLY A 702 1.46 -37.67 -7.54
C GLY A 702 1.15 -37.99 -9.02
N LYS A 703 0.42 -37.14 -9.75
CA LYS A 703 0.08 -37.34 -11.16
C LYS A 703 1.12 -36.71 -12.09
N LYS A 704 1.53 -37.48 -13.11
CA LYS A 704 2.29 -36.95 -14.27
C LYS A 704 1.33 -36.22 -15.21
N THR A 705 1.43 -34.91 -15.25
CA THR A 705 0.62 -34.03 -16.12
C THR A 705 1.37 -33.58 -17.36
N GLU A 706 2.69 -33.71 -17.36
CA GLU A 706 3.62 -33.08 -18.30
C GLU A 706 3.39 -33.54 -19.76
N ASN A 707 2.84 -34.75 -19.93
CA ASN A 707 2.45 -35.33 -21.23
C ASN A 707 1.13 -34.77 -21.79
N ASN A 708 0.37 -33.98 -21.01
CA ASN A 708 -0.88 -33.37 -21.41
C ASN A 708 -0.83 -31.86 -21.09
N LYS A 709 -0.49 -31.05 -22.10
CA LYS A 709 -0.31 -29.59 -21.99
C LYS A 709 -1.48 -28.85 -21.30
N LEU A 710 -2.71 -29.36 -21.46
CA LEU A 710 -3.92 -28.76 -20.89
C LEU A 710 -4.02 -29.04 -19.38
N LEU A 711 -3.83 -30.29 -18.96
CA LEU A 711 -3.79 -30.66 -17.54
C LEU A 711 -2.57 -30.05 -16.84
N ASP A 712 -1.42 -29.99 -17.52
CA ASP A 712 -0.23 -29.36 -16.97
C ASP A 712 -0.44 -27.85 -16.77
N SER A 713 -1.06 -27.16 -17.73
CA SER A 713 -1.35 -25.74 -17.58
C SER A 713 -2.36 -25.46 -16.47
N LEU A 714 -3.41 -26.30 -16.32
CA LEU A 714 -4.35 -26.19 -15.20
C LEU A 714 -3.66 -26.40 -13.85
N LYS A 715 -2.76 -27.40 -13.74
CA LYS A 715 -1.92 -27.64 -12.55
C LYS A 715 -1.00 -26.46 -12.24
N ASN A 716 -0.27 -25.92 -13.24
CA ASN A 716 0.65 -24.80 -13.03
C ASN A 716 -0.11 -23.51 -12.64
N ILE A 717 -1.27 -23.22 -13.25
CA ILE A 717 -2.14 -22.10 -12.84
C ILE A 717 -2.54 -22.22 -11.36
N CYS A 718 -3.06 -23.37 -10.94
CA CYS A 718 -3.47 -23.58 -9.54
C CYS A 718 -2.27 -23.54 -8.58
N LEU A 719 -1.09 -23.99 -9.02
CA LEU A 719 0.14 -23.93 -8.24
C LEU A 719 0.65 -22.49 -8.07
N LEU A 720 0.59 -21.65 -9.12
CA LEU A 720 0.95 -20.24 -9.03
C LEU A 720 -0.05 -19.46 -8.16
N ILE A 721 -1.35 -19.76 -8.26
CA ILE A 721 -2.38 -19.23 -7.33
C ILE A 721 -1.99 -19.53 -5.88
N LYS A 722 -1.55 -20.77 -5.57
CA LYS A 722 -1.06 -21.12 -4.24
C LYS A 722 0.14 -20.26 -3.82
N TYR A 723 1.17 -20.14 -4.66
CA TYR A 723 2.36 -19.30 -4.34
C TYR A 723 2.01 -17.83 -4.10
N PHE A 724 1.20 -17.22 -4.97
CA PHE A 724 0.80 -15.82 -4.83
C PHE A 724 -0.17 -15.59 -3.66
N SER A 725 -0.90 -16.62 -3.21
CA SER A 725 -1.74 -16.58 -2.01
C SER A 725 -0.98 -16.82 -0.69
N SER A 726 0.27 -17.32 -0.73
CA SER A 726 1.03 -17.72 0.46
C SER A 726 2.34 -16.95 0.70
N GLY A 727 2.44 -15.73 0.16
CA GLY A 727 3.56 -14.80 0.38
C GLY A 727 3.62 -14.23 1.80
N ALA A 728 4.63 -13.37 2.04
CA ALA A 728 4.70 -12.62 3.30
C ALA A 728 3.55 -11.58 3.38
N PRO A 729 3.10 -11.19 4.59
CA PRO A 729 2.01 -10.23 4.75
C PRO A 729 2.25 -8.92 3.98
N ASP A 730 1.27 -8.51 3.16
CA ASP A 730 1.37 -7.30 2.32
C ASP A 730 0.41 -6.16 2.75
N ASN A 731 -0.66 -6.46 3.48
CA ASN A 731 -1.74 -5.53 3.77
C ASN A 731 -1.59 -4.79 5.11
N SER A 732 -1.43 -5.49 6.24
CA SER A 732 -1.20 -4.87 7.54
C SER A 732 -0.28 -5.74 8.39
N PHE A 733 0.95 -5.27 8.62
CA PHE A 733 1.99 -6.07 9.27
C PHE A 733 3.02 -5.21 10.00
N ASP A 734 3.81 -5.88 10.83
CA ASP A 734 4.79 -5.26 11.72
C ASP A 734 6.21 -5.69 11.31
N ILE A 735 7.14 -4.76 11.39
CA ILE A 735 8.58 -4.94 11.13
C ILE A 735 9.31 -4.64 12.42
N ARG A 736 10.05 -5.61 12.94
CA ARG A 736 10.95 -5.44 14.09
C ARG A 736 12.34 -5.10 13.58
N LEU A 737 12.90 -4.00 14.10
CA LEU A 737 14.24 -3.49 13.71
C LEU A 737 15.34 -3.92 14.67
N LYS A 738 14.98 -4.49 15.82
CA LYS A 738 15.86 -5.01 16.87
C LYS A 738 15.35 -6.38 17.31
#